data_AF-A0A367KKF9-F1
#
_entry.id   AF-A0A367KKF9-F1
#
_cell.length_a   1.000
_cell.length_b   1.000
_cell.length_c   1.000
_cell.angle_alpha   90.00
_cell.angle_beta   90.00
_cell.angle_gamma   90.00
#
_symmetry.space_group_name_H-M   'P 1'
#
loop_
_entity.id
_entity.type
_entity.pdbx_description
1 polymer ?
#
loop_
_entity_poly.entity_id
_entity_poly.type
_entity_poly.pdbx_seq_one_letter_code
_entity_poly.pdbx_strand_id
1 'polypeptide(L)'
;GLCGSGKSEMHQWILYHLVTLSSTKKPSKIQQMVQKAYSALEAFLHAKNTVNENASCAGKYLSLQFNERGRMTGAKFSNFMLEKSRIAHTSGDERNFHIFYYVLFGSSNEEKTELYLNETPNYPYLFRTKEASRLASGLATEYTEKYDELKTLLKSLGIGRSTLLQITQIIAAILHLGNIQFVDDVTNAQDSAIVKNMNELDIVADLLGVESKALETCLTYQTKLIKRDLTTIFLNSEQAALQRDALAETLYTLLVAWLTDVFNKKLYKSEFQNFIGIVDFPGVSLDQQNGSYAQFCTSYANEKLYSYMMNDIFEKNIQLYSVFDRAAPSSADFVDSIEFLDDPLHGLIASFSEATEENVANKSFMNTYNQHLQKNPQPKIAFGQNGSVFTIQHFTGLVTYSSTELANGSIDKVSADFVSLFSARNASEQDRSSSHLLKKIFSPKFVAKVENTTTESVPDSQNNTTDPNSTNNNRMKQFKQDISTLMDTINTTKTWFVICLRSNDLLLPNSCDAKKLAVQSKLFKLLPLVNRAKFEYTIQMDLQEFCDRYVDIIHATSVDLDAELRDKWLALRDAFDWNDYMMAEYEEKAYINSLRINSLLNGIGWVILENKLRAIEKREQRRARCIAKGIPFDEEDGYQESIQFPPSTFRSMTEMGSVYSEDCYDGCYQEETGSVCSNQCESILQTTVTLASDDDKSRYRFSYEDDNEVYSARSMHRRQQESRAIQEKDQAEDKPKTTKARGCWLIMTWIMTWWVPSFFLQRMCGMKRADIRMAWREKLTLCCLIFLLCGVMIWFIAFFGQLVCPHIDLYTQSELQAKNDKDNAYIAIRGEVFDLTSFAPRHWASEVIPSNALFQYAGQDASDLFPVQVSALCDGIDGTVPREVTLDAHINITDSNAVYHDFRSFREDYRPDWYFEQMVYLRRNYRLGFMGYDPVDIKNQASYPVQIGGINRQRLWAIIHENVYDLTSYMMGGRSPRVAEGQPMPLNINMDFIDNSITELFRQLAGTDISAHFDSLPLDKTVRERQLICLRNLFLVVYVLRVPFAFDHWFLVQRYSVQVFSCLKIGCATCA
;
A
#
# COMPACT_ATOMS: atom_id res chain seq x y z
N GLY A 1 4.11 13.17 -2.96
CA GLY A 1 4.07 12.36 -1.72
C GLY A 1 5.07 11.22 -1.78
N LEU A 2 5.46 10.64 -0.64
CA LEU A 2 6.42 9.52 -0.57
C LEU A 2 5.83 8.20 -1.13
N CYS A 3 6.66 7.16 -1.27
CA CYS A 3 6.17 5.81 -1.52
C CYS A 3 5.25 5.34 -0.38
N GLY A 4 4.15 4.64 -0.69
CA GLY A 4 3.19 4.16 0.31
C GLY A 4 2.36 5.25 1.01
N SER A 5 2.27 6.47 0.45
CA SER A 5 1.49 7.58 1.05
C SER A 5 0.02 7.65 0.60
N GLY A 6 -0.42 6.79 -0.32
CA GLY A 6 -1.82 6.79 -0.82
C GLY A 6 -2.07 7.57 -2.11
N LYS A 7 -1.02 7.90 -2.90
CA LYS A 7 -1.17 8.65 -4.18
C LYS A 7 -2.06 7.94 -5.20
N SER A 8 -1.75 6.67 -5.50
CA SER A 8 -2.51 5.87 -6.47
C SER A 8 -3.94 5.61 -5.99
N GLU A 9 -4.12 5.38 -4.69
CA GLU A 9 -5.44 5.23 -4.08
C GLU A 9 -6.29 6.51 -4.26
N MET A 10 -5.70 7.68 -3.97
CA MET A 10 -6.37 8.97 -4.19
C MET A 10 -6.68 9.21 -5.68
N HIS A 11 -5.79 8.81 -6.60
CA HIS A 11 -6.06 8.85 -8.04
C HIS A 11 -7.32 8.04 -8.38
N GLN A 12 -7.43 6.82 -7.85
CA GLN A 12 -8.59 5.96 -8.07
C GLN A 12 -9.88 6.57 -7.53
N TRP A 13 -9.85 7.16 -6.33
CA TRP A 13 -11.01 7.84 -5.75
C TRP A 13 -11.43 9.09 -6.55
N ILE A 14 -10.47 9.90 -7.00
CA ILE A 14 -10.76 11.04 -7.87
C ILE A 14 -11.39 10.56 -9.18
N LEU A 15 -10.83 9.54 -9.82
CA LEU A 15 -11.39 8.96 -11.03
C LEU A 15 -12.81 8.44 -10.81
N TYR A 16 -13.04 7.69 -9.72
CA TYR A 16 -14.36 7.18 -9.36
C TYR A 16 -15.37 8.32 -9.17
N HIS A 17 -14.97 9.37 -8.46
CA HIS A 17 -15.81 10.53 -8.19
C HIS A 17 -16.18 11.29 -9.47
N LEU A 18 -15.21 11.58 -10.33
CA LEU A 18 -15.44 12.28 -11.61
C LEU A 18 -16.31 11.46 -12.57
N VAL A 19 -16.15 10.14 -12.60
CA VAL A 19 -17.04 9.25 -13.37
C VAL A 19 -18.47 9.29 -12.84
N THR A 20 -18.63 9.30 -11.52
CA THR A 20 -19.95 9.35 -10.86
C THR A 20 -20.65 10.68 -11.14
N LEU A 21 -19.96 11.81 -10.98
CA LEU A 21 -20.51 13.14 -11.22
C LEU A 21 -20.88 13.40 -12.68
N SER A 22 -20.11 12.83 -13.62
CA SER A 22 -20.40 12.96 -15.05
C SER A 22 -21.53 12.02 -15.53
N SER A 23 -22.18 11.29 -14.62
CA SER A 23 -23.28 10.36 -14.89
C SER A 23 -24.62 10.95 -14.42
N THR A 24 -25.69 10.76 -15.19
CA THR A 24 -27.03 11.29 -14.84
C THR A 24 -27.91 10.32 -14.05
N LYS A 25 -27.75 9.01 -14.28
CA LYS A 25 -28.43 7.92 -13.54
C LYS A 25 -27.62 6.62 -13.51
N LYS A 26 -26.99 6.26 -14.63
CA LYS A 26 -26.08 5.11 -14.76
C LYS A 26 -24.82 5.52 -15.52
N PRO A 27 -23.65 4.96 -15.18
CA PRO A 27 -22.42 5.24 -15.89
C PRO A 27 -22.52 4.70 -17.32
N SER A 28 -22.18 5.55 -18.28
CA SER A 28 -22.05 5.20 -19.69
C SER A 28 -20.99 4.13 -19.91
N LYS A 29 -21.05 3.48 -21.07
CA LYS A 29 -20.07 2.45 -21.45
C LYS A 29 -18.63 2.99 -21.43
N ILE A 30 -18.41 4.22 -21.88
CA ILE A 30 -17.07 4.82 -21.90
C ILE A 30 -16.53 5.02 -20.48
N GLN A 31 -17.35 5.57 -19.57
CA GLN A 31 -16.99 5.77 -18.17
C GLN A 31 -16.57 4.47 -17.48
N GLN A 32 -17.34 3.40 -17.66
CA GLN A 32 -16.99 2.08 -17.13
C GLN A 32 -15.70 1.53 -17.76
N MET A 33 -15.49 1.73 -19.05
CA MET A 33 -14.28 1.28 -19.72
C MET A 33 -13.03 2.03 -19.24
N VAL A 34 -13.12 3.33 -18.90
CA VAL A 34 -11.98 4.08 -18.34
C VAL A 34 -11.54 3.49 -17.00
N GLN A 35 -12.49 3.24 -16.08
CA GLN A 35 -12.17 2.62 -14.79
C GLN A 35 -11.56 1.22 -14.96
N LYS A 36 -12.15 0.40 -15.84
CA LYS A 36 -11.64 -0.95 -16.12
C LYS A 36 -10.24 -0.92 -16.75
N ALA A 37 -9.96 0.05 -17.62
CA ALA A 37 -8.64 0.22 -18.24
C ALA A 37 -7.58 0.62 -17.20
N TYR A 38 -7.93 1.52 -16.26
CA TYR A 38 -7.05 1.87 -15.16
C TYR A 38 -6.68 0.64 -14.33
N SER A 39 -7.67 -0.11 -13.82
CA SER A 39 -7.45 -1.33 -13.02
C SER A 39 -6.67 -2.40 -13.78
N ALA A 40 -6.94 -2.57 -15.09
CA ALA A 40 -6.19 -3.52 -15.90
C ALA A 40 -4.71 -3.12 -16.06
N LEU A 41 -4.40 -1.82 -16.22
CA LEU A 41 -3.03 -1.34 -16.33
C LEU A 41 -2.24 -1.48 -15.02
N GLU A 42 -2.89 -1.43 -13.85
CA GLU A 42 -2.20 -1.62 -12.57
C GLU A 42 -1.50 -2.98 -12.49
N ALA A 43 -2.13 -4.05 -12.98
CA ALA A 43 -1.51 -5.38 -13.00
C ALA A 43 -0.17 -5.42 -13.76
N PHE A 44 0.02 -4.53 -14.74
CA PHE A 44 1.22 -4.43 -15.57
C PHE A 44 2.19 -3.33 -15.13
N LEU A 45 1.73 -2.34 -14.36
CA LEU A 45 2.52 -1.17 -14.00
C LEU A 45 2.89 -1.13 -12.52
N HIS A 46 2.33 -2.01 -11.69
CA HIS A 46 2.57 -2.06 -10.26
C HIS A 46 3.31 -3.33 -9.83
N ALA A 47 4.05 -3.19 -8.73
CA ALA A 47 4.75 -4.28 -8.07
C ALA A 47 4.80 -4.04 -6.55
N LYS A 48 5.05 -5.11 -5.79
CA LYS A 48 5.39 -5.00 -4.37
C LYS A 48 6.84 -4.55 -4.22
N ASN A 49 7.05 -3.51 -3.41
CA ASN A 49 8.37 -3.16 -2.88
C ASN A 49 8.42 -3.32 -1.35
N THR A 50 9.52 -2.93 -0.72
CA THR A 50 9.73 -3.06 0.73
C THR A 50 8.79 -2.21 1.58
N VAL A 51 8.11 -1.22 0.98
CA VAL A 51 7.31 -0.22 1.69
C VAL A 51 5.82 -0.30 1.36
N ASN A 52 5.46 -0.83 0.19
CA ASN A 52 4.11 -0.86 -0.34
C ASN A 52 3.90 -2.14 -1.17
N GLU A 53 2.79 -2.83 -0.90
CA GLU A 53 2.39 -4.05 -1.61
C GLU A 53 1.96 -3.78 -3.05
N ASN A 54 1.47 -2.58 -3.37
CA ASN A 54 0.95 -2.19 -4.69
C ASN A 54 1.59 -0.86 -5.15
N ALA A 55 2.90 -0.84 -5.37
CA ALA A 55 3.64 0.37 -5.74
C ALA A 55 3.64 0.62 -7.24
N SER A 56 3.34 1.85 -7.67
CA SER A 56 3.51 2.28 -9.06
C SER A 56 4.99 2.24 -9.48
N CYS A 57 5.31 1.55 -10.58
CA CYS A 57 6.65 1.44 -11.17
C CYS A 57 6.78 2.22 -12.50
N ALA A 58 5.83 3.10 -12.81
CA ALA A 58 5.85 4.03 -13.92
C ALA A 58 5.10 5.31 -13.54
N GLY A 59 5.50 6.46 -14.09
CA GLY A 59 4.71 7.69 -14.04
C GLY A 59 3.47 7.56 -14.90
N LYS A 60 2.34 8.10 -14.44
CA LYS A 60 1.06 8.00 -15.11
C LYS A 60 0.43 9.38 -15.25
N TYR A 61 -0.13 9.64 -16.42
CA TYR A 61 -1.01 10.77 -16.68
C TYR A 61 -2.29 10.27 -17.34
N LEU A 62 -3.43 10.57 -16.72
CA LEU A 62 -4.75 10.26 -17.24
C LEU A 62 -5.46 11.57 -17.60
N SER A 63 -5.73 11.78 -18.88
CA SER A 63 -6.56 12.89 -19.35
C SER A 63 -7.99 12.38 -19.55
N LEU A 64 -8.95 12.90 -18.78
CA LEU A 64 -10.37 12.64 -18.91
C LEU A 64 -11.03 13.73 -19.75
N GLN A 65 -11.74 13.36 -20.81
CA GLN A 65 -12.28 14.29 -21.80
C GLN A 65 -13.78 14.50 -21.58
N PHE A 66 -14.24 15.75 -21.64
CA PHE A 66 -15.61 16.15 -21.38
C PHE A 66 -16.20 16.98 -22.52
N ASN A 67 -17.51 16.85 -22.72
CA ASN A 67 -18.28 17.75 -23.57
C ASN A 67 -18.77 18.99 -22.81
N GLU A 68 -19.46 19.88 -23.50
CA GLU A 68 -19.99 21.14 -22.95
C GLU A 68 -20.97 20.96 -21.79
N ARG A 69 -21.61 19.79 -21.71
CA ARG A 69 -22.55 19.45 -20.63
C ARG A 69 -21.87 18.75 -19.45
N GLY A 70 -20.53 18.75 -19.39
CA GLY A 70 -19.77 18.09 -18.34
C GLY A 70 -19.85 16.56 -18.35
N ARG A 71 -20.28 15.94 -19.47
CA ARG A 71 -20.31 14.48 -19.60
C ARG A 71 -18.98 13.98 -20.13
N MET A 72 -18.48 12.91 -19.53
CA MET A 72 -17.26 12.25 -19.98
C MET A 72 -17.49 11.59 -21.35
N THR A 73 -16.69 11.98 -22.34
CA THR A 73 -16.77 11.48 -23.73
C THR A 73 -15.61 10.55 -24.09
N GLY A 74 -14.48 10.66 -23.38
CA GLY A 74 -13.28 9.89 -23.67
C GLY A 74 -12.21 10.01 -22.59
N ALA A 75 -11.09 9.31 -22.79
CA ALA A 75 -9.90 9.42 -21.96
C ALA A 75 -8.62 9.03 -22.72
N LYS A 76 -7.47 9.50 -22.23
CA LYS A 76 -6.13 9.14 -22.72
C LYS A 76 -5.20 8.79 -21.55
N PHE A 77 -4.58 7.63 -21.64
CA PHE A 77 -3.53 7.17 -20.73
C PHE A 77 -2.15 7.44 -21.32
N SER A 78 -1.28 8.08 -20.56
CA SER A 78 0.14 8.25 -20.89
C SER A 78 0.99 7.72 -19.75
N ASN A 79 1.89 6.79 -20.07
CA ASN A 79 2.81 6.19 -19.09
C ASN A 79 4.23 6.72 -19.35
N PHE A 80 4.95 7.05 -18.29
CA PHE A 80 6.28 7.62 -18.33
C PHE A 80 7.26 6.69 -17.61
N MET A 81 8.37 6.37 -18.28
CA MET A 81 9.53 5.67 -17.70
C MET A 81 9.17 4.44 -16.85
N LEU A 82 8.76 3.35 -17.50
CA LEU A 82 8.62 2.05 -16.84
C LEU A 82 9.96 1.57 -16.28
N GLU A 83 9.97 1.13 -15.02
CA GLU A 83 11.11 0.48 -14.34
C GLU A 83 11.36 -0.93 -14.91
N LYS A 84 11.74 -1.03 -16.18
CA LYS A 84 11.92 -2.30 -16.88
C LYS A 84 13.01 -3.18 -16.26
N SER A 85 14.03 -2.59 -15.64
CA SER A 85 15.10 -3.33 -14.95
C SER A 85 14.58 -4.27 -13.86
N ARG A 86 13.39 -3.99 -13.30
CA ARG A 86 12.71 -4.86 -12.32
C ARG A 86 12.45 -6.26 -12.86
N ILE A 87 12.31 -6.43 -14.17
CA ILE A 87 12.01 -7.71 -14.81
C ILE A 87 13.16 -8.69 -14.58
N ALA A 88 14.39 -8.28 -14.91
CA ALA A 88 15.57 -9.11 -14.75
C ALA A 88 16.22 -8.95 -13.36
N HIS A 89 16.01 -7.81 -12.70
CA HIS A 89 16.71 -7.43 -11.49
C HIS A 89 15.76 -6.88 -10.42
N THR A 90 15.39 -7.72 -9.45
CA THR A 90 14.73 -7.30 -8.20
C THR A 90 15.73 -7.16 -7.05
N SER A 91 15.57 -6.19 -6.15
CA SER A 91 16.47 -6.01 -4.99
C SER A 91 15.81 -6.50 -3.70
N GLY A 92 16.55 -7.22 -2.85
CA GLY A 92 16.08 -7.63 -1.52
C GLY A 92 14.76 -8.42 -1.56
N ASP A 93 13.78 -7.96 -0.78
CA ASP A 93 12.44 -8.57 -0.64
C ASP A 93 11.40 -7.99 -1.63
N GLU A 94 11.84 -7.22 -2.63
CA GLU A 94 10.94 -6.70 -3.66
C GLU A 94 10.49 -7.80 -4.62
N ARG A 95 9.28 -7.66 -5.16
CA ARG A 95 8.72 -8.56 -6.17
C ARG A 95 8.75 -7.94 -7.56
N ASN A 96 8.54 -8.80 -8.55
CA ASN A 96 8.32 -8.38 -9.93
C ASN A 96 6.89 -7.82 -10.11
N PHE A 97 6.53 -7.42 -11.33
CA PHE A 97 5.18 -6.92 -11.64
C PHE A 97 4.09 -7.96 -11.33
N HIS A 98 2.93 -7.50 -10.87
CA HIS A 98 1.85 -8.40 -10.40
C HIS A 98 1.39 -9.41 -11.46
N ILE A 99 1.35 -9.01 -12.74
CA ILE A 99 0.96 -9.86 -13.86
C ILE A 99 1.73 -11.19 -13.92
N PHE A 100 3.01 -11.22 -13.57
CA PHE A 100 3.79 -12.45 -13.59
C PHE A 100 3.27 -13.47 -12.57
N TYR A 101 2.90 -13.00 -11.38
CA TYR A 101 2.32 -13.84 -10.33
C TYR A 101 0.91 -14.28 -10.69
N TYR A 102 0.12 -13.38 -11.29
CA TYR A 102 -1.25 -13.68 -11.74
C TYR A 102 -1.24 -14.78 -12.80
N VAL A 103 -0.35 -14.71 -13.79
CA VAL A 103 -0.20 -15.75 -14.81
C VAL A 103 0.33 -17.05 -14.22
N LEU A 104 1.38 -17.00 -13.39
CA LEU A 104 1.99 -18.22 -12.85
C LEU A 104 1.03 -19.02 -11.97
N PHE A 105 0.33 -18.34 -11.05
CA PHE A 105 -0.52 -19.02 -10.07
C PHE A 105 -1.98 -19.14 -10.52
N GLY A 106 -2.48 -18.15 -11.27
CA GLY A 106 -3.88 -18.09 -11.67
C GLY A 106 -4.24 -18.77 -12.99
N SER A 107 -3.26 -19.19 -13.80
CA SER A 107 -3.54 -20.00 -14.99
C SER A 107 -4.12 -21.36 -14.58
N SER A 108 -5.10 -21.83 -15.35
CA SER A 108 -5.66 -23.19 -15.21
C SER A 108 -4.61 -24.27 -15.45
N ASN A 109 -4.86 -25.51 -15.03
CA ASN A 109 -3.90 -26.59 -15.23
C ASN A 109 -3.68 -26.91 -16.73
N GLU A 110 -4.72 -26.75 -17.54
CA GLU A 110 -4.61 -26.85 -19.00
C GLU A 110 -3.71 -25.73 -19.55
N GLU A 111 -3.96 -24.47 -19.18
CA GLU A 111 -3.13 -23.33 -19.59
C GLU A 111 -1.68 -23.47 -19.12
N LYS A 112 -1.44 -23.91 -17.87
CA LYS A 112 -0.10 -24.15 -17.35
C LYS A 112 0.64 -25.19 -18.19
N THR A 113 -0.04 -26.25 -18.62
CA THR A 113 0.55 -27.28 -19.49
C THR A 113 0.93 -26.70 -20.86
N GLU A 114 0.06 -25.89 -21.46
CA GLU A 114 0.33 -25.22 -22.75
C GLU A 114 1.43 -24.14 -22.64
N LEU A 115 1.59 -23.53 -21.48
CA LEU A 115 2.58 -22.49 -21.21
C LEU A 115 3.89 -23.05 -20.63
N TYR A 116 4.00 -24.37 -20.50
CA TYR A 116 5.11 -25.07 -19.84
C TYR A 116 5.39 -24.56 -18.41
N LEU A 117 4.36 -24.05 -17.72
CA LEU A 117 4.50 -23.51 -16.37
C LEU A 117 4.44 -24.63 -15.34
N ASN A 118 5.47 -24.71 -14.50
CA ASN A 118 5.55 -25.70 -13.43
C ASN A 118 5.18 -25.09 -12.09
N GLU A 119 4.49 -25.85 -11.24
CA GLU A 119 4.18 -25.43 -9.87
C GLU A 119 5.42 -25.41 -8.97
N THR A 120 6.49 -26.12 -9.35
CA THR A 120 7.80 -26.00 -8.70
C THR A 120 8.47 -24.68 -9.12
N PRO A 121 8.67 -23.74 -8.19
CA PRO A 121 8.87 -22.32 -8.48
C PRO A 121 10.33 -21.97 -8.78
N ASN A 122 10.89 -22.53 -9.86
CA ASN A 122 12.26 -22.23 -10.29
C ASN A 122 12.25 -21.20 -11.43
N TYR A 123 11.84 -19.96 -11.13
CA TYR A 123 11.86 -18.83 -12.06
C TYR A 123 12.76 -17.72 -11.50
N PRO A 124 14.01 -17.56 -11.98
CA PRO A 124 14.99 -16.62 -11.43
C PRO A 124 14.52 -15.16 -11.42
N TYR A 125 13.70 -14.74 -12.40
CA TYR A 125 13.12 -13.40 -12.45
C TYR A 125 12.03 -13.14 -11.38
N LEU A 126 11.45 -14.19 -10.78
CA LEU A 126 10.46 -14.05 -9.70
C LEU A 126 11.02 -14.41 -8.34
N PHE A 127 11.84 -15.44 -8.28
CA PHE A 127 12.29 -16.08 -7.04
C PHE A 127 13.80 -16.19 -7.02
N ARG A 128 14.44 -15.26 -6.31
CA ARG A 128 15.89 -15.34 -6.02
C ARG A 128 16.21 -16.33 -4.90
N THR A 129 15.24 -16.62 -4.04
CA THR A 129 15.38 -17.54 -2.91
C THR A 129 14.19 -18.51 -2.87
N LYS A 130 14.41 -19.70 -2.31
CA LYS A 130 13.33 -20.66 -2.04
C LYS A 130 12.27 -20.10 -1.10
N GLU A 131 12.65 -19.22 -0.19
CA GLU A 131 11.72 -18.59 0.75
C GLU A 131 10.78 -17.61 0.05
N ALA A 132 11.29 -16.77 -0.85
CA ALA A 132 10.47 -15.86 -1.65
C ALA A 132 9.42 -16.64 -2.46
N SER A 133 9.81 -17.81 -2.98
CA SER A 133 8.93 -18.71 -3.70
C SER A 133 7.84 -19.32 -2.80
N ARG A 134 8.19 -19.75 -1.59
CA ARG A 134 7.24 -20.28 -0.60
C ARG A 134 6.21 -19.23 -0.18
N LEU A 135 6.66 -18.00 0.09
CA LEU A 135 5.80 -16.88 0.47
C LEU A 135 4.83 -16.49 -0.67
N ALA A 136 5.28 -16.47 -1.92
CA ALA A 136 4.40 -16.20 -3.05
C ALA A 136 3.39 -17.33 -3.28
N SER A 137 3.80 -18.59 -3.07
CA SER A 137 2.91 -19.76 -3.18
C SER A 137 1.79 -19.73 -2.12
N GLY A 138 2.06 -19.17 -0.93
CA GLY A 138 1.04 -18.94 0.10
C GLY A 138 -0.08 -17.98 -0.32
N LEU A 139 0.12 -17.17 -1.36
CA LEU A 139 -0.85 -16.22 -1.91
C LEU A 139 -1.50 -16.72 -3.22
N ALA A 140 -1.29 -17.98 -3.59
CA ALA A 140 -1.76 -18.51 -4.89
C ALA A 140 -3.27 -18.37 -5.11
N THR A 141 -4.08 -18.52 -4.05
CA THR A 141 -5.54 -18.37 -4.14
C THR A 141 -5.93 -16.94 -4.51
N GLU A 142 -5.32 -15.94 -3.84
CA GLU A 142 -5.54 -14.52 -4.15
C GLU A 142 -5.10 -14.17 -5.58
N TYR A 143 -3.94 -14.67 -6.01
CA TYR A 143 -3.46 -14.45 -7.38
C TYR A 143 -4.36 -15.08 -8.44
N THR A 144 -5.01 -16.20 -8.12
CA THR A 144 -5.99 -16.84 -9.02
C THR A 144 -7.20 -15.93 -9.22
N GLU A 145 -7.79 -15.43 -8.13
CA GLU A 145 -8.91 -14.50 -8.19
C GLU A 145 -8.56 -13.21 -8.95
N LYS A 146 -7.38 -12.65 -8.69
CA LYS A 146 -6.88 -11.45 -9.38
C LYS A 146 -6.67 -11.69 -10.88
N TYR A 147 -6.21 -12.87 -11.28
CA TYR A 147 -6.07 -13.20 -12.69
C TYR A 147 -7.42 -13.34 -13.38
N ASP A 148 -8.41 -13.98 -12.74
CA ASP A 148 -9.78 -14.10 -13.29
C ASP A 148 -10.46 -12.73 -13.43
N GLU A 149 -10.27 -11.85 -12.45
CA GLU A 149 -10.70 -10.44 -12.53
C GLU A 149 -10.03 -9.75 -13.74
N LEU A 150 -8.71 -9.87 -13.88
CA LEU A 150 -7.96 -9.26 -14.97
C LEU A 150 -8.42 -9.80 -16.35
N LYS A 151 -8.63 -11.11 -16.50
CA LYS A 151 -9.17 -11.71 -17.74
C LYS A 151 -10.52 -11.10 -18.10
N THR A 152 -11.38 -10.88 -17.10
CA THR A 152 -12.70 -10.25 -17.28
C THR A 152 -12.58 -8.78 -17.69
N LEU A 153 -11.68 -8.03 -17.06
CA LEU A 153 -11.39 -6.63 -17.40
C LEU A 153 -10.88 -6.51 -18.83
N LEU A 154 -9.83 -7.26 -19.21
CA LEU A 154 -9.24 -7.26 -20.54
C LEU A 154 -10.27 -7.64 -21.62
N LYS A 155 -11.11 -8.65 -21.37
CA LYS A 155 -12.21 -9.03 -22.27
C LYS A 155 -13.18 -7.88 -22.50
N SER A 156 -13.55 -7.15 -21.45
CA SER A 156 -14.47 -6.01 -21.55
C SER A 156 -13.87 -4.81 -22.30
N LEU A 157 -12.54 -4.64 -22.21
CA LEU A 157 -11.76 -3.69 -22.99
C LEU A 157 -11.47 -4.20 -24.42
N GLY A 158 -12.09 -5.33 -24.79
CA GLY A 158 -12.07 -6.01 -26.08
C GLY A 158 -10.69 -6.50 -26.51
N ILE A 159 -9.92 -7.00 -25.55
CA ILE A 159 -8.88 -8.00 -25.77
C ILE A 159 -9.58 -9.35 -25.84
N GLY A 160 -9.60 -9.98 -27.02
CA GLY A 160 -10.24 -11.29 -27.21
C GLY A 160 -9.41 -12.43 -26.61
N ARG A 161 -10.01 -13.63 -26.50
CA ARG A 161 -9.34 -14.84 -25.96
C ARG A 161 -8.00 -15.15 -26.65
N SER A 162 -7.97 -15.12 -27.99
CA SER A 162 -6.74 -15.37 -28.76
C SER A 162 -5.62 -14.36 -28.46
N THR A 163 -5.98 -13.09 -28.25
CA THR A 163 -5.01 -12.05 -27.91
C THR A 163 -4.56 -12.17 -26.46
N LEU A 164 -5.47 -12.48 -25.53
CA LEU A 164 -5.14 -12.76 -24.14
C LEU A 164 -4.18 -13.95 -24.00
N LEU A 165 -4.38 -15.01 -24.79
CA LEU A 165 -3.46 -16.14 -24.85
C LEU A 165 -2.06 -15.68 -25.30
N GLN A 166 -1.97 -14.88 -26.36
CA GLN A 166 -0.66 -14.34 -26.81
C GLN A 166 0.00 -13.43 -25.78
N ILE A 167 -0.77 -12.62 -25.04
CA ILE A 167 -0.25 -11.83 -23.91
C ILE A 167 0.35 -12.77 -22.86
N THR A 168 -0.41 -13.79 -22.48
CA THR A 168 -0.02 -14.77 -21.45
C THR A 168 1.20 -15.59 -21.89
N GLN A 169 1.29 -15.97 -23.17
CA GLN A 169 2.45 -16.62 -23.78
C GLN A 169 3.71 -15.75 -23.70
N ILE A 170 3.61 -14.44 -23.98
CA ILE A 170 4.75 -13.52 -23.84
C ILE A 170 5.20 -13.44 -22.38
N ILE A 171 4.26 -13.34 -21.43
CA ILE A 171 4.56 -13.32 -19.99
C ILE A 171 5.25 -14.62 -19.56
N ALA A 172 4.75 -15.78 -19.98
CA ALA A 172 5.37 -17.08 -19.70
C ALA A 172 6.75 -17.21 -20.35
N ALA A 173 6.91 -16.76 -21.59
CA ALA A 173 8.20 -16.76 -22.30
C ALA A 173 9.25 -15.93 -21.57
N ILE A 174 8.87 -14.77 -20.99
CA ILE A 174 9.77 -13.96 -20.16
C ILE A 174 10.21 -14.73 -18.92
N LEU A 175 9.31 -15.47 -18.26
CA LEU A 175 9.68 -16.29 -17.10
C LEU A 175 10.68 -17.39 -17.46
N HIS A 176 10.44 -18.10 -18.56
CA HIS A 176 11.33 -19.16 -19.07
C HIS A 176 12.64 -18.61 -19.61
N LEU A 177 12.66 -17.41 -20.20
CA LEU A 177 13.90 -16.74 -20.60
C LEU A 177 14.88 -16.70 -19.43
N GLY A 178 14.43 -16.32 -18.23
CA GLY A 178 15.28 -16.27 -17.04
C GLY A 178 15.95 -17.59 -16.65
N ASN A 179 15.43 -18.74 -17.12
CA ASN A 179 16.00 -20.07 -16.88
C ASN A 179 17.15 -20.42 -17.81
N ILE A 180 17.30 -19.75 -18.96
CA ILE A 180 18.35 -20.05 -19.94
C ILE A 180 19.73 -19.74 -19.33
N GLN A 181 20.64 -20.71 -19.38
CA GLN A 181 22.01 -20.63 -18.89
C GLN A 181 23.00 -20.69 -20.05
N PHE A 182 24.00 -19.82 -20.01
CA PHE A 182 25.06 -19.78 -21.01
C PHE A 182 26.38 -20.30 -20.43
N VAL A 183 27.20 -20.91 -21.27
CA VAL A 183 28.56 -21.36 -20.96
C VAL A 183 29.49 -20.94 -22.09
N ASP A 184 30.72 -20.54 -21.76
CA ASP A 184 31.72 -20.25 -22.78
C ASP A 184 32.23 -21.54 -23.43
N ASP A 185 32.50 -21.50 -24.73
CA ASP A 185 33.09 -22.65 -25.43
C ASP A 185 34.55 -22.83 -25.01
N VAL A 186 34.80 -23.87 -24.23
CA VAL A 186 36.14 -24.21 -23.72
C VAL A 186 37.04 -24.73 -24.85
N THR A 187 36.47 -25.23 -25.95
CA THR A 187 37.23 -25.77 -27.08
C THR A 187 37.71 -24.68 -28.04
N ASN A 188 36.92 -23.63 -28.23
CA ASN A 188 37.24 -22.48 -29.09
C ASN A 188 37.00 -21.16 -28.35
N ALA A 189 38.04 -20.61 -27.72
CA ALA A 189 37.96 -19.32 -26.99
C ALA A 189 37.67 -18.08 -27.89
N GLN A 190 37.49 -18.27 -29.20
CA GLN A 190 37.10 -17.23 -30.16
C GLN A 190 35.64 -17.34 -30.62
N ASP A 191 34.92 -18.39 -30.22
CA ASP A 191 33.50 -18.58 -30.54
C ASP A 191 32.60 -17.90 -29.50
N SER A 192 31.31 -17.72 -29.85
CA SER A 192 30.30 -17.18 -28.94
C SER A 192 29.96 -18.18 -27.82
N ALA A 193 29.34 -17.68 -26.75
CA ALA A 193 28.75 -18.52 -25.73
C ALA A 193 27.73 -19.51 -26.31
N ILE A 194 27.59 -20.65 -25.64
CA ILE A 194 26.69 -21.74 -26.00
C ILE A 194 25.59 -21.82 -24.93
N VAL A 195 24.37 -22.12 -25.35
CA VAL A 195 23.26 -22.40 -24.43
C VAL A 195 23.44 -23.79 -23.82
N LYS A 196 23.52 -23.84 -22.48
CA LYS A 196 23.74 -25.08 -21.73
C LYS A 196 22.49 -25.97 -21.68
N ASN A 197 21.32 -25.36 -21.57
CA ASN A 197 20.02 -26.02 -21.37
C ASN A 197 19.11 -25.75 -22.57
N MET A 198 19.37 -26.44 -23.68
CA MET A 198 18.61 -26.29 -24.94
C MET A 198 17.11 -26.51 -24.78
N ASN A 199 16.67 -27.37 -23.86
CA ASN A 199 15.24 -27.59 -23.61
C ASN A 199 14.50 -26.30 -23.19
N GLU A 200 15.12 -25.43 -22.37
CA GLU A 200 14.49 -24.16 -21.97
C GLU A 200 14.46 -23.18 -23.15
N LEU A 201 15.50 -23.18 -23.98
CA LEU A 201 15.54 -22.40 -25.21
C LEU A 201 14.42 -22.82 -26.18
N ASP A 202 14.19 -24.13 -26.33
CA ASP A 202 13.12 -24.67 -27.18
C ASP A 202 11.73 -24.27 -26.67
N ILE A 203 11.50 -24.31 -25.35
CA ILE A 203 10.26 -23.84 -24.74
C ILE A 203 10.03 -22.36 -25.04
N VAL A 204 11.05 -21.51 -24.85
CA VAL A 204 10.94 -20.08 -25.13
C VAL A 204 10.69 -19.83 -26.62
N ALA A 205 11.37 -20.56 -27.50
CA ALA A 205 11.21 -20.46 -28.94
C ALA A 205 9.78 -20.81 -29.37
N ASP A 206 9.21 -21.89 -28.82
CA ASP A 206 7.83 -22.31 -29.06
C ASP A 206 6.81 -21.23 -28.61
N LEU A 207 6.96 -20.72 -27.38
CA LEU A 207 6.08 -19.66 -26.84
C LEU A 207 6.15 -18.34 -27.62
N LEU A 208 7.34 -17.98 -28.11
CA LEU A 208 7.55 -16.81 -28.97
C LEU A 208 7.24 -17.09 -30.46
N GLY A 209 6.98 -18.35 -30.80
CA GLY A 209 6.67 -18.81 -32.14
C GLY A 209 7.81 -18.68 -33.14
N VAL A 210 9.08 -18.70 -32.69
CA VAL A 210 10.29 -18.55 -33.51
C VAL A 210 11.09 -19.85 -33.55
N GLU A 211 12.03 -19.98 -34.50
CA GLU A 211 12.93 -21.12 -34.52
C GLU A 211 13.95 -21.05 -33.37
N SER A 212 14.16 -22.16 -32.65
CA SER A 212 15.12 -22.23 -31.54
C SER A 212 16.52 -21.78 -31.95
N LYS A 213 16.96 -22.13 -33.16
CA LYS A 213 18.30 -21.75 -33.64
C LYS A 213 18.42 -20.25 -33.88
N ALA A 214 17.38 -19.62 -34.43
CA ALA A 214 17.34 -18.18 -34.61
C ALA A 214 17.33 -17.44 -33.26
N LEU A 215 16.61 -17.96 -32.27
CA LEU A 215 16.62 -17.44 -30.90
C LEU A 215 18.00 -17.59 -30.26
N GLU A 216 18.65 -18.74 -30.40
CA GLU A 216 20.02 -18.96 -29.92
C GLU A 216 20.96 -17.90 -30.49
N THR A 217 20.96 -17.73 -31.81
CA THR A 217 21.79 -16.74 -32.50
C THR A 217 21.49 -15.31 -32.02
N CYS A 218 20.23 -14.98 -31.79
CA CYS A 218 19.83 -13.67 -31.28
C CYS A 218 20.35 -13.39 -29.85
N LEU A 219 20.56 -14.45 -29.05
CA LEU A 219 21.03 -14.35 -27.67
C LEU A 219 22.55 -14.41 -27.53
N THR A 220 23.26 -15.06 -28.46
CA THR A 220 24.71 -15.28 -28.39
C THR A 220 25.51 -14.38 -29.33
N TYR A 221 24.84 -13.69 -30.25
CA TYR A 221 25.44 -12.70 -31.14
C TYR A 221 24.74 -11.34 -30.98
N GLN A 222 25.50 -10.27 -31.18
CA GLN A 222 24.95 -8.92 -31.23
C GLN A 222 25.47 -8.17 -32.44
N THR A 223 24.55 -7.65 -33.25
CA THR A 223 24.88 -6.81 -34.40
C THR A 223 25.00 -5.35 -33.95
N LYS A 224 26.18 -4.76 -34.13
CA LYS A 224 26.43 -3.34 -33.85
C LYS A 224 26.96 -2.61 -35.08
N LEU A 225 26.59 -1.34 -35.22
CA LEU A 225 27.12 -0.47 -36.25
C LEU A 225 28.40 0.21 -35.72
N ILE A 226 29.55 -0.25 -36.18
CA ILE A 226 30.87 0.24 -35.76
C ILE A 226 31.48 0.99 -36.94
N LYS A 227 31.75 2.29 -36.78
CA LYS A 227 32.38 3.14 -37.81
C LYS A 227 31.71 3.06 -39.20
N ARG A 228 30.37 2.93 -39.23
CA ARG A 228 29.51 2.77 -40.43
C ARG A 228 29.45 1.38 -41.05
N ASP A 229 30.19 0.41 -40.51
CA ASP A 229 30.08 -1.00 -40.91
C ASP A 229 29.22 -1.76 -39.90
N LEU A 230 28.43 -2.71 -40.40
CA LEU A 230 27.60 -3.58 -39.59
C LEU A 230 28.43 -4.79 -39.18
N THR A 231 28.75 -4.87 -37.89
CA THR A 231 29.65 -5.86 -37.32
C THR A 231 28.91 -6.74 -36.34
N THR A 232 29.00 -8.05 -36.52
CA THR A 232 28.48 -9.03 -35.56
C THR A 232 29.53 -9.31 -34.50
N ILE A 233 29.14 -9.13 -33.24
CA ILE A 233 29.96 -9.36 -32.06
C ILE A 233 29.57 -10.71 -31.46
N PHE A 234 30.56 -11.56 -31.20
CA PHE A 234 30.41 -12.80 -30.45
C PHE A 234 30.32 -12.46 -28.96
N LEU A 235 29.23 -12.87 -28.31
CA LEU A 235 29.01 -12.60 -26.89
C LEU A 235 29.57 -13.73 -26.05
N ASN A 236 30.27 -13.40 -24.97
CA ASN A 236 30.61 -14.37 -23.92
C ASN A 236 29.40 -14.71 -23.04
N SER A 237 29.56 -15.65 -22.12
CA SER A 237 28.47 -16.16 -21.27
C SER A 237 27.76 -15.08 -20.46
N GLU A 238 28.51 -14.10 -19.92
CA GLU A 238 27.97 -12.96 -19.18
C GLU A 238 27.21 -11.99 -20.09
N GLN A 239 27.79 -11.66 -21.25
CA GLN A 239 27.18 -10.78 -22.23
C GLN A 239 25.90 -11.39 -22.84
N ALA A 240 25.88 -12.70 -23.09
CA ALA A 240 24.70 -13.41 -23.56
C ALA A 240 23.59 -13.40 -22.49
N ALA A 241 23.93 -13.50 -21.20
CA ALA A 241 22.97 -13.35 -20.11
C ALA A 241 22.37 -11.92 -20.06
N LEU A 242 23.18 -10.89 -20.29
CA LEU A 242 22.70 -9.51 -20.40
C LEU A 242 21.82 -9.29 -21.64
N GLN A 243 22.16 -9.91 -22.78
CA GLN A 243 21.35 -9.87 -24.01
C GLN A 243 19.98 -10.54 -23.80
N ARG A 244 19.94 -11.68 -23.09
CA ARG A 244 18.71 -12.36 -22.66
C ARG A 244 17.84 -11.47 -21.77
N ASP A 245 18.45 -10.83 -20.78
CA ASP A 245 17.76 -9.92 -19.86
C ASP A 245 17.19 -8.71 -20.64
N ALA A 246 17.97 -8.15 -21.57
CA ALA A 246 17.52 -7.07 -22.45
C ALA A 246 16.34 -7.47 -23.36
N LEU A 247 16.32 -8.72 -23.85
CA LEU A 247 15.18 -9.25 -24.62
C LEU A 247 13.92 -9.34 -23.75
N ALA A 248 14.04 -9.88 -22.54
CA ALA A 248 12.94 -9.97 -21.58
C ALA A 248 12.34 -8.59 -21.24
N GLU A 249 13.21 -7.60 -20.98
CA GLU A 249 12.82 -6.22 -20.73
C GLU A 249 12.12 -5.57 -21.92
N THR A 250 12.62 -5.82 -23.13
CA THR A 250 12.08 -5.29 -24.39
C THR A 250 10.69 -5.87 -24.66
N LEU A 251 10.53 -7.19 -24.52
CA LEU A 251 9.25 -7.89 -24.70
C LEU A 251 8.16 -7.29 -23.82
N TYR A 252 8.46 -7.12 -22.53
CA TYR A 252 7.51 -6.55 -21.58
C TYR A 252 7.20 -5.08 -21.87
N THR A 253 8.23 -4.27 -22.13
CA THR A 253 8.07 -2.83 -22.38
C THR A 253 7.20 -2.57 -23.61
N LEU A 254 7.45 -3.29 -24.72
CA LEU A 254 6.66 -3.19 -25.93
C LEU A 254 5.23 -3.71 -25.75
N LEU A 255 5.05 -4.77 -24.96
CA LEU A 255 3.74 -5.30 -24.60
C LEU A 255 2.89 -4.28 -23.83
N VAL A 256 3.46 -3.63 -22.80
CA VAL A 256 2.77 -2.62 -21.99
C VAL A 256 2.45 -1.37 -22.80
N ALA A 257 3.38 -0.91 -23.63
CA ALA A 257 3.14 0.20 -24.56
C ALA A 257 2.00 -0.12 -25.53
N TRP A 258 1.99 -1.34 -26.08
CA TRP A 258 0.94 -1.78 -27.00
C TRP A 258 -0.42 -1.88 -26.33
N LEU A 259 -0.47 -2.39 -25.10
CA LEU A 259 -1.70 -2.50 -24.32
C LEU A 259 -2.30 -1.11 -24.06
N THR A 260 -1.44 -0.14 -23.70
CA THR A 260 -1.84 1.27 -23.52
C THR A 260 -2.42 1.85 -24.83
N ASP A 261 -1.77 1.58 -25.97
CA ASP A 261 -2.24 1.99 -27.30
C ASP A 261 -3.60 1.37 -27.66
N VAL A 262 -3.85 0.10 -27.29
CA VAL A 262 -5.14 -0.56 -27.52
C VAL A 262 -6.25 0.09 -26.70
N PHE A 263 -5.98 0.45 -25.45
CA PHE A 263 -6.94 1.15 -24.61
C PHE A 263 -7.21 2.56 -25.13
N ASN A 264 -6.17 3.32 -25.45
CA ASN A 264 -6.30 4.67 -26.01
C ASN A 264 -7.08 4.67 -27.33
N LYS A 265 -6.88 3.71 -28.24
CA LYS A 265 -7.66 3.59 -29.49
C LYS A 265 -9.17 3.45 -29.25
N LYS A 266 -9.58 2.92 -28.10
CA LYS A 266 -11.00 2.77 -27.74
C LYS A 266 -11.54 3.94 -26.95
N LEU A 267 -10.69 4.56 -26.13
CA LEU A 267 -11.12 5.56 -25.15
C LEU A 267 -10.93 6.99 -25.62
N TYR A 268 -9.91 7.26 -26.43
CA TYR A 268 -9.58 8.61 -26.87
C TYR A 268 -10.58 9.14 -27.89
N LYS A 269 -10.95 10.41 -27.74
CA LYS A 269 -11.69 11.19 -28.72
C LYS A 269 -10.87 12.41 -29.11
N SER A 270 -10.85 12.72 -30.42
CA SER A 270 -10.17 13.92 -30.94
C SER A 270 -10.94 15.20 -30.63
N GLU A 271 -12.27 15.13 -30.59
CA GLU A 271 -13.14 16.27 -30.31
C GLU A 271 -13.62 16.22 -28.86
N PHE A 272 -13.17 17.18 -28.06
CA PHE A 272 -13.61 17.44 -26.69
C PHE A 272 -13.47 18.94 -26.42
N GLN A 273 -14.31 19.47 -25.52
CA GLN A 273 -14.25 20.90 -25.17
C GLN A 273 -13.32 21.15 -24.00
N ASN A 274 -13.44 20.32 -22.96
CA ASN A 274 -12.69 20.45 -21.71
C ASN A 274 -12.07 19.11 -21.33
N PHE A 275 -10.99 19.13 -20.54
CA PHE A 275 -10.40 17.93 -19.97
C PHE A 275 -9.97 18.12 -18.52
N ILE A 276 -9.91 17.02 -17.77
CA ILE A 276 -9.32 16.96 -16.43
C ILE A 276 -8.13 16.00 -16.48
N GLY A 277 -6.94 16.50 -16.18
CA GLY A 277 -5.72 15.70 -16.11
C GLY A 277 -5.43 15.24 -14.68
N ILE A 278 -5.11 13.95 -14.50
CA ILE A 278 -4.69 13.38 -13.22
C ILE A 278 -3.27 12.83 -13.38
N VAL A 279 -2.32 13.37 -12.60
CA VAL A 279 -0.90 13.02 -12.63
C VAL A 279 -0.56 12.17 -11.40
N ASP A 280 0.06 11.00 -11.60
CA ASP A 280 0.56 10.13 -10.53
C ASP A 280 1.95 9.59 -10.89
N PHE A 281 2.99 10.10 -10.23
CA PHE A 281 4.36 9.60 -10.37
C PHE A 281 4.76 8.73 -9.18
N PRO A 282 5.63 7.71 -9.38
CA PRO A 282 6.16 6.90 -8.29
C PRO A 282 6.76 7.79 -7.19
N GLY A 283 6.46 7.45 -5.94
CA GLY A 283 6.95 8.21 -4.80
C GLY A 283 8.37 7.76 -4.44
N VAL A 284 9.22 8.70 -4.04
CA VAL A 284 10.57 8.38 -3.58
C VAL A 284 10.53 7.78 -2.16
N SER A 285 11.42 6.83 -1.88
CA SER A 285 11.63 6.24 -0.55
C SER A 285 12.76 6.99 0.18
N LEU A 286 12.58 7.29 1.47
CA LEU A 286 13.57 8.06 2.25
C LEU A 286 14.82 7.25 2.63
N ASP A 287 14.69 5.92 2.71
CA ASP A 287 15.76 5.05 3.23
C ASP A 287 16.71 4.54 2.12
N GLN A 288 16.42 4.87 0.86
CA GLN A 288 17.15 4.37 -0.30
C GLN A 288 18.29 5.32 -0.69
N GLN A 289 19.51 4.98 -0.28
CA GLN A 289 20.69 5.82 -0.51
C GLN A 289 21.33 5.62 -1.89
N ASN A 290 21.14 4.46 -2.52
CA ASN A 290 21.67 4.16 -3.85
C ASN A 290 20.52 4.15 -4.87
N GLY A 291 20.62 5.00 -5.88
CA GLY A 291 19.61 5.17 -6.92
C GLY A 291 20.00 4.54 -8.25
N SER A 292 19.03 3.88 -8.89
CA SER A 292 19.13 3.38 -10.26
C SER A 292 18.82 4.46 -11.30
N TYR A 293 19.03 4.16 -12.59
CA TYR A 293 18.60 5.04 -13.69
C TYR A 293 17.10 5.38 -13.62
N ALA A 294 16.23 4.39 -13.38
CA ALA A 294 14.78 4.61 -13.29
C ALA A 294 14.41 5.48 -12.07
N GLN A 295 15.11 5.31 -10.96
CA GLN A 295 14.94 6.15 -9.78
C GLN A 295 15.41 7.58 -10.03
N PHE A 296 16.52 7.79 -10.75
CA PHE A 296 16.96 9.13 -11.16
C PHE A 296 15.89 9.84 -11.99
N CYS A 297 15.34 9.17 -13.01
CA CYS A 297 14.26 9.73 -13.83
C CYS A 297 13.01 10.07 -13.01
N THR A 298 12.65 9.20 -12.07
CA THR A 298 11.54 9.42 -11.14
C THR A 298 11.79 10.61 -10.21
N SER A 299 12.99 10.71 -9.63
CA SER A 299 13.39 11.83 -8.76
C SER A 299 13.38 13.15 -9.52
N TYR A 300 13.90 13.17 -10.76
CA TYR A 300 13.86 14.32 -11.64
C TYR A 300 12.43 14.79 -11.95
N ALA A 301 11.53 13.86 -12.31
CA ALA A 301 10.13 14.21 -12.58
C ALA A 301 9.43 14.74 -11.32
N ASN A 302 9.69 14.15 -10.14
CA ASN A 302 9.14 14.64 -8.87
C ASN A 302 9.70 16.03 -8.52
N GLU A 303 10.97 16.31 -8.78
CA GLU A 303 11.57 17.65 -8.59
C GLU A 303 10.95 18.68 -9.51
N LYS A 304 10.74 18.35 -10.79
CA LYS A 304 10.04 19.20 -11.75
C LYS A 304 8.64 19.55 -11.28
N LEU A 305 7.85 18.55 -10.89
CA LEU A 305 6.48 18.74 -10.40
C LEU A 305 6.45 19.56 -9.10
N TYR A 306 7.39 19.30 -8.18
CA TYR A 306 7.48 20.02 -6.92
C TYR A 306 7.92 21.48 -7.10
N SER A 307 8.92 21.73 -7.94
CA SER A 307 9.38 23.07 -8.30
C SER A 307 8.25 23.87 -8.95
N TYR A 308 7.51 23.26 -9.88
CA TYR A 308 6.34 23.88 -10.48
C TYR A 308 5.25 24.21 -9.45
N MET A 309 4.89 23.27 -8.58
CA MET A 309 3.91 23.51 -7.52
C MET A 309 4.29 24.71 -6.66
N MET A 310 5.55 24.78 -6.23
CA MET A 310 6.02 25.89 -5.41
C MET A 310 6.04 27.22 -6.17
N ASN A 311 6.47 27.23 -7.43
CA ASN A 311 6.45 28.44 -8.25
C ASN A 311 5.01 28.91 -8.53
N ASP A 312 4.10 28.00 -8.87
CA ASP A 312 2.68 28.30 -9.13
C ASP A 312 1.97 28.83 -7.88
N ILE A 313 2.33 28.37 -6.68
CA ILE A 313 1.71 28.84 -5.43
C ILE A 313 2.31 30.17 -4.94
N PHE A 314 3.64 30.33 -4.99
CA PHE A 314 4.33 31.47 -4.36
C PHE A 314 4.66 32.62 -5.31
N GLU A 315 5.00 32.36 -6.57
CA GLU A 315 5.38 33.43 -7.52
C GLU A 315 4.20 33.93 -8.35
N LYS A 316 3.24 33.05 -8.64
CA LYS A 316 2.04 33.46 -9.37
C LYS A 316 1.27 34.50 -8.56
N ASN A 317 1.03 35.64 -9.18
CA ASN A 317 0.37 36.81 -8.59
C ASN A 317 1.15 37.45 -7.42
N ILE A 318 2.48 37.25 -7.30
CA ILE A 318 3.28 37.87 -6.22
C ILE A 318 3.18 39.41 -6.20
N GLN A 319 3.10 40.04 -7.37
CA GLN A 319 2.92 41.48 -7.52
C GLN A 319 1.58 41.96 -6.91
N LEU A 320 0.49 41.25 -7.18
CA LEU A 320 -0.81 41.50 -6.55
C LEU A 320 -0.70 41.48 -5.02
N TYR A 321 -0.08 40.45 -4.44
CA TYR A 321 0.03 40.36 -2.98
C TYR A 321 0.93 41.44 -2.38
N SER A 322 1.97 41.88 -3.11
CA SER A 322 2.84 42.98 -2.68
C SER A 322 2.09 44.32 -2.59
N VAL A 323 1.14 44.58 -3.49
CA VAL A 323 0.32 45.81 -3.48
C VAL A 323 -0.54 45.91 -2.22
N PHE A 324 -1.01 44.77 -1.71
CA PHE A 324 -1.88 44.71 -0.52
C PHE A 324 -1.11 44.48 0.80
N ASP A 325 0.21 44.66 0.81
CA ASP A 325 1.10 44.40 1.96
C ASP A 325 0.98 42.97 2.53
N ARG A 326 0.72 42.00 1.63
CA ARG A 326 0.59 40.57 1.95
C ARG A 326 1.81 39.82 1.43
N ALA A 327 2.99 40.22 1.87
CA ALA A 327 4.25 39.64 1.41
C ALA A 327 4.26 38.11 1.61
N ALA A 328 4.33 37.37 0.51
CA ALA A 328 4.62 35.95 0.52
C ALA A 328 6.15 35.77 0.43
N PRO A 329 6.73 34.79 1.15
CA PRO A 329 8.12 34.39 0.91
C PRO A 329 8.28 33.91 -0.55
N SER A 330 9.45 34.14 -1.14
CA SER A 330 9.70 33.76 -2.53
C SER A 330 9.74 32.24 -2.65
N SER A 331 9.31 31.71 -3.79
CA SER A 331 9.53 30.29 -4.14
C SER A 331 11.00 29.90 -4.07
N ALA A 332 11.92 30.84 -4.36
CA ALA A 332 13.36 30.63 -4.29
C ALA A 332 13.85 30.32 -2.86
N ASP A 333 13.09 30.69 -1.83
CA ASP A 333 13.38 30.33 -0.43
C ASP A 333 13.06 28.85 -0.13
N PHE A 334 12.33 28.18 -1.02
CA PHE A 334 11.81 26.81 -0.83
C PHE A 334 12.24 25.82 -1.91
N VAL A 335 12.47 26.32 -3.11
CA VAL A 335 12.91 25.58 -4.29
C VAL A 335 14.33 26.00 -4.59
N ASP A 336 15.27 25.13 -4.24
CA ASP A 336 16.60 25.24 -4.79
C ASP A 336 16.57 24.81 -6.26
N SER A 337 17.13 25.63 -7.15
CA SER A 337 16.87 25.55 -8.59
C SER A 337 17.21 24.18 -9.22
N ILE A 338 16.28 23.64 -10.00
CA ILE A 338 16.46 22.46 -10.88
C ILE A 338 17.41 22.74 -12.05
N GLU A 339 17.87 23.99 -12.18
CA GLU A 339 18.63 24.51 -13.32
C GLU A 339 19.89 23.70 -13.59
N PHE A 340 20.57 23.23 -12.54
CA PHE A 340 21.78 22.40 -12.70
C PHE A 340 21.51 21.03 -13.34
N LEU A 341 20.27 20.52 -13.26
CA LEU A 341 19.84 19.31 -13.97
C LEU A 341 19.41 19.62 -15.40
N ASP A 342 18.69 20.73 -15.58
CA ASP A 342 17.95 21.05 -16.80
C ASP A 342 18.65 21.95 -17.80
N ASP A 343 19.74 22.60 -17.42
CA ASP A 343 20.46 23.51 -18.30
C ASP A 343 20.74 22.81 -19.65
N PRO A 344 20.29 23.39 -20.79
CA PRO A 344 20.41 22.76 -22.10
C PRO A 344 21.85 22.50 -22.56
N LEU A 345 22.81 23.28 -22.07
CA LEU A 345 24.22 23.28 -22.51
C LEU A 345 25.14 22.63 -21.47
N HIS A 346 24.85 22.84 -20.19
CA HIS A 346 25.72 22.49 -19.07
C HIS A 346 25.01 21.71 -17.95
N GLY A 347 23.75 21.33 -18.17
CA GLY A 347 22.97 20.55 -17.22
C GLY A 347 23.42 19.10 -17.15
N LEU A 348 23.17 18.45 -16.01
CA LEU A 348 23.50 17.03 -15.82
C LEU A 348 22.79 16.17 -16.88
N ILE A 349 21.51 16.44 -17.16
CA ILE A 349 20.73 15.66 -18.13
C ILE A 349 21.25 15.87 -19.55
N ALA A 350 21.65 17.09 -19.93
CA ALA A 350 22.25 17.36 -21.24
C ALA A 350 23.55 16.55 -21.41
N SER A 351 24.39 16.53 -20.38
CA SER A 351 25.65 15.78 -20.36
C SER A 351 25.44 14.26 -20.55
N PHE A 352 24.43 13.67 -19.89
CA PHE A 352 24.07 12.26 -20.07
C PHE A 352 23.31 11.98 -21.37
N SER A 353 22.67 12.99 -21.96
CA SER A 353 21.96 12.88 -23.24
C SER A 353 22.93 12.86 -24.43
N GLU A 354 24.10 13.47 -24.29
CA GLU A 354 25.20 13.43 -25.26
C GLU A 354 26.12 12.22 -25.06
N ALA A 355 25.87 11.40 -24.03
CA ALA A 355 26.65 10.18 -23.79
C ALA A 355 26.49 9.19 -24.95
N THR A 356 27.63 8.78 -25.50
CA THR A 356 27.75 7.70 -26.49
C THR A 356 28.44 6.50 -25.86
N GLU A 357 28.28 5.29 -26.41
CA GLU A 357 28.94 4.09 -25.89
C GLU A 357 30.46 4.31 -25.70
N GLU A 358 31.10 5.02 -26.65
CA GLU A 358 32.53 5.34 -26.63
C GLU A 358 32.91 6.34 -25.52
N ASN A 359 32.10 7.39 -25.31
CA ASN A 359 32.34 8.38 -24.26
C ASN A 359 32.09 7.82 -22.86
N VAL A 360 31.18 6.86 -22.72
CA VAL A 360 30.91 6.15 -21.46
C VAL A 360 32.08 5.27 -21.07
N ALA A 361 32.62 4.49 -22.01
CA ALA A 361 33.79 3.65 -21.79
C ALA A 361 35.01 4.49 -21.34
N ASN A 362 35.18 5.68 -21.93
CA ASN A 362 36.29 6.59 -21.63
C ASN A 362 36.03 7.56 -20.46
N LYS A 363 34.85 7.52 -19.82
CA LYS A 363 34.39 8.45 -18.76
C LYS A 363 34.53 9.95 -19.13
N SER A 364 34.59 10.26 -20.43
CA SER A 364 34.92 11.60 -20.93
C SER A 364 33.84 12.62 -20.62
N PHE A 365 32.56 12.22 -20.71
CA PHE A 365 31.42 13.09 -20.47
C PHE A 365 31.35 13.60 -19.00
N MET A 366 31.71 12.76 -18.02
CA MET A 366 31.78 13.15 -16.62
C MET A 366 32.93 14.13 -16.35
N ASN A 367 34.05 13.99 -17.06
CA ASN A 367 35.17 14.92 -16.92
C ASN A 367 34.80 16.32 -17.40
N THR A 368 34.06 16.43 -18.51
CA THR A 368 33.54 17.71 -19.02
C THR A 368 32.58 18.37 -18.02
N TYR A 369 31.65 17.59 -17.45
CA TYR A 369 30.73 18.09 -16.44
C TYR A 369 31.45 18.52 -15.15
N ASN A 370 32.43 17.73 -14.69
CA ASN A 370 33.27 18.06 -13.54
C ASN A 370 34.08 19.34 -13.76
N GLN A 371 34.61 19.56 -14.97
CA GLN A 371 35.28 20.82 -15.32
C GLN A 371 34.33 22.02 -15.30
N HIS A 372 33.09 21.84 -15.77
CA HIS A 372 32.06 22.87 -15.66
C HIS A 372 31.73 23.18 -14.19
N LEU A 373 31.57 22.15 -13.36
CA LEU A 373 31.30 22.31 -11.93
C LEU A 373 32.46 22.93 -11.14
N GLN A 374 33.71 22.66 -11.51
CA GLN A 374 34.86 23.33 -10.90
C GLN A 374 34.84 24.85 -11.16
N LYS A 375 34.32 25.27 -12.33
CA LYS A 375 34.12 26.69 -12.66
C LYS A 375 32.87 27.26 -11.99
N ASN A 376 31.81 26.47 -11.89
CA ASN A 376 30.51 26.83 -11.33
C ASN A 376 30.09 25.80 -10.25
N PRO A 377 30.58 25.94 -9.01
CA PRO A 377 30.33 24.96 -7.96
C PRO A 377 28.84 24.82 -7.65
N GLN A 378 28.32 23.60 -7.72
CA GLN A 378 26.94 23.29 -7.34
C GLN A 378 26.95 22.58 -5.98
N PRO A 379 26.51 23.22 -4.87
CA PRO A 379 26.59 22.66 -3.52
C PRO A 379 25.74 21.39 -3.34
N LYS A 380 24.83 21.12 -4.29
CA LYS A 380 23.89 20.00 -4.27
C LYS A 380 24.38 18.75 -4.96
N ILE A 381 25.51 18.80 -5.66
CA ILE A 381 26.12 17.61 -6.25
C ILE A 381 27.49 17.39 -5.62
N ALA A 382 27.68 16.22 -5.03
CA ALA A 382 28.97 15.76 -4.54
C ALA A 382 29.47 14.58 -5.38
N PHE A 383 30.69 14.67 -5.89
CA PHE A 383 31.33 13.58 -6.62
C PHE A 383 32.16 12.70 -5.70
N GLY A 384 32.10 11.39 -5.90
CA GLY A 384 33.05 10.48 -5.30
C GLY A 384 34.46 10.72 -5.85
N GLN A 385 35.50 10.36 -5.09
CA GLN A 385 36.91 10.63 -5.42
C GLN A 385 37.34 10.16 -6.84
N ASN A 386 36.69 9.10 -7.37
CA ASN A 386 37.01 8.51 -8.67
C ASN A 386 36.00 8.89 -9.78
N GLY A 387 35.07 9.83 -9.54
CA GLY A 387 34.04 10.28 -10.50
C GLY A 387 33.05 9.19 -10.98
N SER A 388 33.13 7.99 -10.40
CA SER A 388 32.31 6.83 -10.81
C SER A 388 30.93 6.83 -10.17
N VAL A 389 30.77 7.58 -9.08
CA VAL A 389 29.50 7.86 -8.42
C VAL A 389 29.38 9.34 -8.12
N PHE A 390 28.16 9.84 -8.08
CA PHE A 390 27.84 11.19 -7.64
C PHE A 390 26.58 11.18 -6.80
N THR A 391 26.45 12.14 -5.89
CA THR A 391 25.33 12.25 -4.96
C THR A 391 24.59 13.55 -5.22
N ILE A 392 23.27 13.49 -5.39
CA ILE A 392 22.40 14.65 -5.54
C ILE A 392 21.63 14.86 -4.23
N GLN A 393 21.61 16.11 -3.75
CA GLN A 393 20.69 16.57 -2.71
C GLN A 393 19.33 16.92 -3.33
N HIS A 394 18.46 15.92 -3.41
CA HIS A 394 17.07 16.11 -3.81
C HIS A 394 16.25 16.79 -2.70
N PHE A 395 15.06 17.30 -3.04
CA PHE A 395 14.13 17.82 -2.03
C PHE A 395 13.67 16.75 -1.03
N THR A 396 13.74 15.48 -1.41
CA THR A 396 13.40 14.32 -0.57
C THR A 396 14.56 13.80 0.28
N GLY A 397 15.81 14.16 -0.03
CA GLY A 397 17.01 13.63 0.64
C GLY A 397 18.21 13.48 -0.28
N LEU A 398 19.29 12.91 0.24
CA LEU A 398 20.51 12.60 -0.50
C LEU A 398 20.38 11.24 -1.20
N VAL A 399 20.69 11.18 -2.49
CA VAL A 399 20.74 9.93 -3.27
C VAL A 399 22.02 9.87 -4.08
N THR A 400 22.72 8.74 -3.99
CA THR A 400 23.96 8.46 -4.72
C THR A 400 23.66 7.60 -5.95
N TYR A 401 24.16 8.02 -7.10
CA TYR A 401 23.97 7.36 -8.39
C TYR A 401 25.31 6.93 -8.99
N SER A 402 25.28 5.85 -9.78
CA SER A 402 26.41 5.37 -10.58
C SER A 402 26.45 6.08 -11.94
N SER A 403 27.57 6.74 -12.24
CA SER A 403 27.76 7.45 -13.52
C SER A 403 27.69 6.51 -14.73
N THR A 404 28.18 5.27 -14.58
CA THR A 404 28.17 4.28 -15.67
C THR A 404 26.79 3.67 -15.89
N GLU A 405 26.06 3.39 -14.81
CA GLU A 405 24.70 2.84 -14.89
C GLU A 405 23.74 3.83 -15.56
N LEU A 406 23.79 5.10 -15.16
CA LEU A 406 22.97 6.16 -15.75
C LEU A 406 23.23 6.36 -17.23
N ALA A 407 24.50 6.30 -17.64
CA ALA A 407 24.85 6.48 -19.04
C ALA A 407 24.47 5.26 -19.90
N ASN A 408 24.57 4.04 -19.36
CA ASN A 408 24.05 2.85 -20.03
C ASN A 408 22.53 2.91 -20.18
N GLY A 409 21.82 3.35 -19.14
CA GLY A 409 20.37 3.54 -19.18
C GLY A 409 19.91 4.64 -20.15
N SER A 410 20.74 5.64 -20.44
CA SER A 410 20.40 6.73 -21.38
C SER A 410 20.52 6.32 -22.85
N ILE A 411 21.39 5.36 -23.17
CA ILE A 411 21.64 4.85 -24.54
C ILE A 411 20.61 3.77 -24.96
N ASP A 412 19.70 3.41 -24.05
CA ASP A 412 18.73 2.32 -24.20
C ASP A 412 17.97 2.30 -25.54
N LYS A 413 18.38 1.38 -26.43
CA LYS A 413 17.84 1.17 -27.78
C LYS A 413 17.36 -0.28 -27.90
N VAL A 414 16.26 -0.49 -28.63
CA VAL A 414 15.82 -1.84 -28.97
C VAL A 414 16.83 -2.44 -29.94
N SER A 415 17.38 -3.61 -29.60
CA SER A 415 18.34 -4.29 -30.47
C SER A 415 17.73 -4.57 -31.85
N ALA A 416 18.48 -4.25 -32.91
CA ALA A 416 18.09 -4.57 -34.28
C ALA A 416 17.92 -6.08 -34.49
N ASP A 417 18.63 -6.90 -33.72
CA ASP A 417 18.52 -8.36 -33.74
C ASP A 417 17.16 -8.83 -33.17
N PHE A 418 16.64 -8.15 -32.14
CA PHE A 418 15.29 -8.45 -31.62
C PHE A 418 14.23 -8.09 -32.66
N VAL A 419 14.36 -6.92 -33.30
CA VAL A 419 13.44 -6.50 -34.36
C VAL A 419 13.48 -7.46 -35.54
N SER A 420 14.67 -7.91 -35.95
CA SER A 420 14.83 -8.82 -37.09
C SER A 420 14.24 -10.20 -36.81
N LEU A 421 14.40 -10.72 -35.58
CA LEU A 421 13.84 -11.99 -35.11
C LEU A 421 12.31 -12.03 -35.24
N PHE A 422 11.61 -10.93 -34.94
CA PHE A 422 10.14 -10.89 -34.93
C PHE A 422 9.50 -10.22 -36.17
N SER A 423 10.22 -9.37 -36.91
CA SER A 423 9.65 -8.53 -37.98
C SER A 423 9.85 -9.05 -39.40
N ALA A 424 10.69 -10.07 -39.61
CA ALA A 424 10.90 -10.81 -40.86
C ALA A 424 10.65 -10.02 -42.17
N ARG A 425 11.55 -9.09 -42.50
CA ARG A 425 11.47 -8.30 -43.74
C ARG A 425 11.87 -9.10 -44.99
N ASN A 426 12.58 -10.23 -44.86
CA ASN A 426 13.14 -11.02 -45.97
C ASN A 426 13.10 -12.57 -45.78
N ALA A 427 12.34 -13.09 -44.82
CA ALA A 427 12.33 -14.53 -44.51
C ALA A 427 11.15 -15.25 -45.19
N SER A 428 11.33 -16.54 -45.52
CA SER A 428 10.30 -17.37 -46.15
C SER A 428 9.06 -17.48 -45.24
N GLU A 429 7.89 -17.86 -45.76
CA GLU A 429 6.66 -17.99 -44.94
C GLU A 429 6.84 -18.88 -43.70
N GLN A 430 7.83 -19.77 -43.71
CA GLN A 430 8.21 -20.70 -42.65
C GLN A 430 9.00 -20.06 -41.48
N ASP A 431 9.68 -18.93 -41.69
CA ASP A 431 10.68 -18.37 -40.76
C ASP A 431 10.12 -17.21 -39.89
N ARG A 432 8.80 -16.98 -39.93
CA ARG A 432 8.17 -15.84 -39.25
C ARG A 432 7.66 -16.27 -37.87
N SER A 433 7.81 -15.40 -36.86
CA SER A 433 7.13 -15.60 -35.56
C SER A 433 5.65 -15.93 -35.77
N SER A 434 5.17 -17.07 -35.30
CA SER A 434 3.77 -17.48 -35.49
C SER A 434 2.79 -16.55 -34.74
N SER A 435 3.28 -15.82 -33.73
CA SER A 435 2.51 -14.87 -32.94
C SER A 435 2.19 -13.58 -33.69
N HIS A 436 0.89 -13.29 -33.87
CA HIS A 436 0.43 -12.05 -34.47
C HIS A 436 0.79 -10.83 -33.59
N LEU A 437 0.71 -10.97 -32.27
CA LEU A 437 0.99 -9.89 -31.33
C LEU A 437 2.47 -9.49 -31.38
N LEU A 438 3.41 -10.46 -31.39
CA LEU A 438 4.84 -10.18 -31.49
C LEU A 438 5.19 -9.43 -32.78
N LYS A 439 4.64 -9.87 -33.93
CA LYS A 439 4.77 -9.14 -35.21
C LYS A 439 4.27 -7.69 -35.13
N LYS A 440 3.19 -7.43 -34.38
CA LYS A 440 2.65 -6.07 -34.20
C LYS A 440 3.57 -5.21 -33.34
N ILE A 441 3.97 -5.71 -32.17
CA ILE A 441 4.74 -4.92 -31.19
C ILE A 441 6.20 -4.75 -31.59
N PHE A 442 6.78 -5.65 -32.40
CA PHE A 442 8.13 -5.46 -32.96
C PHE A 442 8.15 -4.79 -34.32
N SER A 443 7.00 -4.45 -34.89
CA SER A 443 6.98 -3.78 -36.19
C SER A 443 7.82 -2.49 -36.16
N PRO A 444 8.63 -2.20 -37.20
CA PRO A 444 9.52 -1.04 -37.19
C PRO A 444 8.79 0.28 -36.91
N LYS A 445 7.52 0.40 -37.35
CA LYS A 445 6.68 1.57 -37.05
C LYS A 445 6.34 1.68 -35.57
N PHE A 446 6.03 0.57 -34.91
CA PHE A 446 5.68 0.58 -33.49
C PHE A 446 6.92 0.77 -32.61
N VAL A 447 8.03 0.08 -32.93
CA VAL A 447 9.29 0.28 -32.21
C VAL A 447 9.77 1.72 -32.33
N ALA A 448 9.78 2.29 -33.54
CA ALA A 448 10.10 3.70 -33.73
C ALA A 448 9.14 4.64 -32.98
N LYS A 449 7.84 4.29 -32.88
CA LYS A 449 6.89 5.05 -32.05
C LYS A 449 7.26 4.99 -30.57
N VAL A 450 7.57 3.81 -30.03
CA VAL A 450 7.95 3.66 -28.61
C VAL A 450 9.30 4.34 -28.32
N GLU A 451 10.24 4.32 -29.27
CA GLU A 451 11.55 4.97 -29.13
C GLU A 451 11.51 6.50 -29.34
N ASN A 452 10.63 7.02 -30.21
CA ASN A 452 10.59 8.44 -30.60
C ASN A 452 9.37 9.22 -30.08
N THR A 453 8.34 8.56 -29.55
CA THR A 453 7.00 9.18 -29.49
C THR A 453 6.15 8.64 -28.34
N THR A 454 6.16 9.37 -27.22
CA THR A 454 4.93 9.65 -26.45
C THR A 454 4.21 10.93 -26.92
N THR A 455 4.73 11.62 -27.93
CA THR A 455 4.11 12.80 -28.56
C THR A 455 3.05 12.45 -29.62
N GLU A 456 1.84 12.14 -29.17
CA GLU A 456 0.64 12.54 -29.91
C GLU A 456 0.03 13.74 -29.17
N SER A 457 0.49 14.94 -29.48
CA SER A 457 -0.29 16.16 -29.31
C SER A 457 -1.36 16.26 -30.41
N VAL A 458 -2.44 16.94 -30.07
CA VAL A 458 -3.61 17.33 -30.88
C VAL A 458 -3.19 17.89 -32.27
N PRO A 459 -3.97 17.69 -33.36
CA PRO A 459 -3.54 18.04 -34.71
C PRO A 459 -3.59 19.55 -34.94
N ASP A 460 -2.43 20.17 -35.12
CA ASP A 460 -2.19 21.37 -35.94
C ASP A 460 -0.67 21.58 -35.96
N SER A 461 0.06 21.23 -37.02
CA SER A 461 0.11 22.01 -38.24
C SER A 461 1.06 21.27 -39.20
N GLN A 462 0.70 21.23 -40.49
CA GLN A 462 1.60 20.75 -41.54
C GLN A 462 2.75 21.75 -41.68
N ASN A 463 3.96 21.33 -41.32
CA ASN A 463 5.23 21.58 -42.00
C ASN A 463 6.37 21.39 -41.00
N ASN A 464 7.16 20.32 -41.19
CA ASN A 464 8.60 20.36 -40.98
C ASN A 464 9.25 19.14 -41.64
N THR A 465 9.85 19.40 -42.80
CA THR A 465 10.91 18.59 -43.40
C THR A 465 12.02 18.41 -42.38
N THR A 466 12.21 17.20 -41.86
CA THR A 466 13.35 16.84 -41.01
C THR A 466 14.25 15.86 -41.74
N ASP A 467 15.53 16.24 -41.81
CA ASP A 467 16.64 15.47 -42.38
C ASP A 467 16.72 14.05 -41.79
N PRO A 468 16.91 13.00 -42.62
CA PRO A 468 16.95 11.60 -42.14
C PRO A 468 18.23 11.22 -41.37
N ASN A 469 19.14 12.16 -41.09
CA ASN A 469 20.48 11.91 -40.53
C ASN A 469 20.70 12.34 -39.07
N SER A 470 19.66 12.71 -38.31
CA SER A 470 19.79 12.97 -36.87
C SER A 470 19.73 11.68 -36.05
N THR A 471 20.72 10.81 -36.22
CA THR A 471 20.85 9.53 -35.50
C THR A 471 21.53 9.72 -34.14
N ASN A 472 20.80 10.22 -33.14
CA ASN A 472 21.13 9.96 -31.74
C ASN A 472 19.88 10.02 -30.84
N ASN A 473 19.09 8.95 -30.91
CA ASN A 473 17.99 8.70 -29.97
C ASN A 473 18.57 8.33 -28.60
N ASN A 474 18.41 9.21 -27.62
CA ASN A 474 18.82 8.99 -26.24
C ASN A 474 17.55 9.04 -25.36
N ARG A 475 17.31 7.98 -24.56
CA ARG A 475 16.10 7.81 -23.76
C ARG A 475 15.97 8.87 -22.66
N MET A 476 17.08 9.36 -22.11
CA MET A 476 17.06 10.45 -21.14
C MET A 476 16.59 11.76 -21.79
N LYS A 477 17.05 12.04 -23.02
CA LYS A 477 16.60 13.20 -23.80
C LYS A 477 15.11 13.11 -24.11
N GLN A 478 14.65 11.95 -24.56
CA GLN A 478 13.23 11.70 -24.84
C GLN A 478 12.39 11.91 -23.58
N PHE A 479 12.79 11.30 -22.46
CA PHE A 479 12.10 11.45 -21.19
C PHE A 479 12.04 12.90 -20.71
N LYS A 480 13.14 13.66 -20.82
CA LYS A 480 13.14 15.10 -20.54
C LYS A 480 12.11 15.83 -21.40
N GLN A 481 12.04 15.53 -22.68
CA GLN A 481 11.10 16.14 -23.61
C GLN A 481 9.64 15.76 -23.31
N ASP A 482 9.38 14.51 -22.90
CA ASP A 482 8.06 14.04 -22.46
C ASP A 482 7.60 14.76 -21.18
N ILE A 483 8.50 14.91 -20.20
CA ILE A 483 8.23 15.68 -18.99
C ILE A 483 7.99 17.14 -19.32
N SER A 484 8.81 17.78 -20.17
CA SER A 484 8.56 19.16 -20.60
C SER A 484 7.19 19.31 -21.25
N THR A 485 6.80 18.39 -22.14
CA THR A 485 5.48 18.41 -22.79
C THR A 485 4.34 18.27 -21.77
N LEU A 486 4.51 17.42 -20.76
CA LEU A 486 3.57 17.32 -19.64
C LEU A 486 3.49 18.63 -18.86
N MET A 487 4.63 19.26 -18.54
CA MET A 487 4.67 20.54 -17.84
C MET A 487 4.02 21.67 -18.66
N ASP A 488 4.23 21.71 -19.98
CA ASP A 488 3.58 22.66 -20.87
C ASP A 488 2.05 22.48 -20.84
N THR A 489 1.58 21.23 -20.86
CA THR A 489 0.15 20.93 -20.70
C THR A 489 -0.38 21.43 -19.35
N ILE A 490 0.34 21.14 -18.26
CA ILE A 490 -0.03 21.57 -16.91
C ILE A 490 -0.05 23.10 -16.80
N ASN A 491 0.92 23.80 -17.37
CA ASN A 491 1.03 25.26 -17.38
C ASN A 491 -0.19 25.96 -18.01
N THR A 492 -0.84 25.31 -18.99
CA THR A 492 -2.05 25.83 -19.63
C THR A 492 -3.34 25.51 -18.87
N THR A 493 -3.27 24.77 -17.77
CA THR A 493 -4.44 24.28 -17.03
C THR A 493 -4.58 24.96 -15.67
N LYS A 494 -5.79 24.94 -15.11
CA LYS A 494 -5.98 25.23 -13.69
C LYS A 494 -5.55 24.01 -12.86
N THR A 495 -4.64 24.23 -11.94
CA THR A 495 -3.94 23.18 -11.18
C THR A 495 -4.47 23.04 -9.77
N TRP A 496 -4.54 21.79 -9.30
CA TRP A 496 -4.85 21.45 -7.91
C TRP A 496 -3.84 20.43 -7.41
N PHE A 497 -3.26 20.70 -6.24
CA PHE A 497 -2.21 19.87 -5.66
C PHE A 497 -2.74 19.06 -4.48
N VAL A 498 -2.50 17.75 -4.50
CA VAL A 498 -2.86 16.84 -3.39
C VAL A 498 -1.59 16.26 -2.78
N ILE A 499 -1.26 16.69 -1.56
CA ILE A 499 -0.08 16.23 -0.85
C ILE A 499 -0.45 15.03 0.05
N CYS A 500 -0.11 13.83 -0.42
CA CYS A 500 -0.30 12.59 0.34
C CYS A 500 0.84 12.36 1.35
N LEU A 501 0.49 12.11 2.62
CA LEU A 501 1.41 11.85 3.72
C LEU A 501 1.29 10.40 4.22
N ARG A 502 2.42 9.76 4.51
CA ARG A 502 2.44 8.41 5.07
C ARG A 502 2.39 8.45 6.60
N SER A 503 1.36 7.87 7.21
CA SER A 503 1.12 7.93 8.66
C SER A 503 2.07 7.08 9.50
N ASN A 504 2.44 5.88 9.04
CA ASN A 504 3.38 4.99 9.70
C ASN A 504 4.09 4.06 8.69
N ASP A 505 5.20 3.43 9.10
CA ASP A 505 5.96 2.47 8.27
C ASP A 505 5.43 1.04 8.33
N LEU A 506 4.65 0.72 9.37
CA LEU A 506 4.15 -0.62 9.63
C LEU A 506 2.86 -0.95 8.85
N LEU A 507 2.39 0.00 8.03
CA LEU A 507 1.13 -0.09 7.28
C LEU A 507 -0.10 -0.39 8.15
N LEU A 508 -0.05 0.01 9.42
CA LEU A 508 -1.13 -0.27 10.38
C LEU A 508 -2.25 0.78 10.25
N PRO A 509 -3.52 0.35 10.16
CA PRO A 509 -4.66 1.26 10.19
C PRO A 509 -4.77 1.94 11.55
N ASN A 510 -5.33 3.15 11.59
CA ASN A 510 -5.54 3.94 12.81
C ASN A 510 -4.29 4.18 13.67
N SER A 511 -3.09 4.00 13.09
CA SER A 511 -1.80 4.24 13.73
C SER A 511 -1.08 5.40 13.05
N CYS A 512 -0.48 6.28 13.85
CA CYS A 512 0.14 7.50 13.38
C CYS A 512 1.44 7.78 14.12
N ASP A 513 2.56 7.79 13.38
CA ASP A 513 3.87 8.21 13.88
C ASP A 513 4.03 9.73 13.71
N ALA A 514 3.93 10.44 14.85
CA ALA A 514 4.06 11.89 14.88
C ALA A 514 5.44 12.39 14.43
N LYS A 515 6.53 11.66 14.70
CA LYS A 515 7.88 12.06 14.27
C LYS A 515 7.99 11.98 12.75
N LYS A 516 7.46 10.92 12.16
CA LYS A 516 7.43 10.73 10.71
C LYS A 516 6.61 11.78 9.99
N LEU A 517 5.42 12.11 10.51
CA LEU A 517 4.61 13.19 9.98
C LEU A 517 5.28 14.55 10.14
N ALA A 518 5.97 14.81 11.26
CA ALA A 518 6.73 16.05 11.44
C ALA A 518 7.87 16.18 10.42
N VAL A 519 8.57 15.09 10.10
CA VAL A 519 9.61 15.06 9.05
C VAL A 519 8.99 15.36 7.69
N GLN A 520 7.89 14.68 7.32
CA GLN A 520 7.21 14.90 6.04
C GLN A 520 6.62 16.32 5.93
N SER A 521 6.09 16.86 7.03
CA SER A 521 5.56 18.22 7.08
C SER A 521 6.64 19.26 6.80
N LYS A 522 7.86 19.04 7.31
CA LYS A 522 9.04 19.87 7.00
C LYS A 522 9.54 19.65 5.58
N LEU A 523 9.49 18.41 5.10
CA LEU A 523 9.93 18.01 3.76
C LEU A 523 9.11 18.70 2.68
N PHE A 524 7.78 18.58 2.75
CA PHE A 524 6.84 19.18 1.80
C PHE A 524 6.49 20.66 2.10
N LYS A 525 7.18 21.28 3.07
CA LYS A 525 7.01 22.70 3.45
C LYS A 525 5.53 23.06 3.71
N LEU A 526 4.80 22.21 4.43
CA LEU A 526 3.36 22.40 4.65
C LEU A 526 3.04 23.71 5.40
N LEU A 527 3.88 24.14 6.33
CA LEU A 527 3.64 25.37 7.09
C LEU A 527 3.68 26.63 6.20
N PRO A 528 4.72 26.85 5.37
CA PRO A 528 4.69 27.90 4.35
C PRO A 528 3.46 27.84 3.44
N LEU A 529 3.09 26.65 2.95
CA LEU A 529 1.93 26.46 2.07
C LEU A 529 0.62 26.89 2.76
N VAL A 530 0.39 26.46 4.00
CA VAL A 530 -0.80 26.85 4.78
C VAL A 530 -0.84 28.35 5.05
N ASN A 531 0.31 28.97 5.34
CA ASN A 531 0.37 30.42 5.56
C ASN A 531 0.07 31.20 4.28
N ARG A 532 0.54 30.72 3.12
CA ARG A 532 0.24 31.30 1.81
C ARG A 532 -1.25 31.16 1.44
N ALA A 533 -1.83 29.98 1.69
CA ALA A 533 -3.24 29.69 1.41
C ALA A 533 -4.19 30.66 2.13
N LYS A 534 -3.87 31.11 3.35
CA LYS A 534 -4.71 32.07 4.11
C LYS A 534 -5.11 33.28 3.25
N PHE A 535 -4.19 33.82 2.47
CA PHE A 535 -4.41 35.06 1.71
C PHE A 535 -4.60 34.83 0.21
N GLU A 536 -4.77 33.58 -0.23
CA GLU A 536 -4.86 33.22 -1.63
C GLU A 536 -6.23 33.56 -2.24
N TYR A 537 -6.22 34.24 -3.38
CA TYR A 537 -7.40 34.39 -4.21
C TYR A 537 -7.59 33.13 -5.06
N THR A 538 -8.65 32.38 -4.80
CA THR A 538 -8.90 31.07 -5.43
C THR A 538 -9.49 31.20 -6.83
N ILE A 539 -10.07 32.36 -7.12
CA ILE A 539 -10.70 32.67 -8.39
C ILE A 539 -10.06 33.93 -8.95
N GLN A 540 -9.66 33.80 -10.20
CA GLN A 540 -9.07 34.84 -11.02
C GLN A 540 -9.80 34.76 -12.36
N MET A 541 -10.35 35.88 -12.80
CA MET A 541 -11.01 36.02 -14.09
C MET A 541 -10.82 37.44 -14.61
N ASP A 542 -10.90 37.64 -15.92
CA ASP A 542 -10.88 38.97 -16.49
C ASP A 542 -12.13 39.75 -16.03
N LEU A 543 -12.03 41.07 -15.88
CA LEU A 543 -13.16 41.86 -15.36
C LEU A 543 -14.40 41.77 -16.25
N GLN A 544 -14.20 41.62 -17.56
CA GLN A 544 -15.27 41.34 -18.51
C GLN A 544 -15.94 39.99 -18.24
N GLU A 545 -15.14 38.92 -18.11
CA GLU A 545 -15.64 37.56 -17.80
C GLU A 545 -16.42 37.56 -16.46
N PHE A 546 -15.93 38.30 -15.47
CA PHE A 546 -16.62 38.49 -14.20
C PHE A 546 -17.99 39.14 -14.39
N CYS A 547 -18.03 40.26 -15.11
CA CYS A 547 -19.28 40.99 -15.33
C CYS A 547 -20.28 40.16 -16.13
N ASP A 548 -19.81 39.38 -17.12
CA ASP A 548 -20.66 38.51 -17.93
C ASP A 548 -21.21 37.32 -17.12
N ARG A 549 -20.36 36.69 -16.29
CA ARG A 549 -20.75 35.54 -15.46
C ARG A 549 -21.76 35.91 -14.37
N TYR A 550 -21.60 37.09 -13.76
CA TYR A 550 -22.43 37.52 -12.63
C TYR A 550 -23.42 38.64 -12.99
N VAL A 551 -23.75 38.79 -14.27
CA VAL A 551 -24.62 39.86 -14.79
C VAL A 551 -25.95 39.96 -14.04
N ASP A 552 -26.59 38.83 -13.72
CA ASP A 552 -27.87 38.80 -13.01
C ASP A 552 -27.75 39.28 -11.56
N ILE A 553 -26.60 39.02 -10.93
CA ILE A 553 -26.31 39.47 -9.56
C ILE A 553 -26.00 40.97 -9.57
N ILE A 554 -25.27 41.46 -10.58
CA ILE A 554 -24.95 42.88 -10.77
C ILE A 554 -26.22 43.68 -11.09
N HIS A 555 -27.15 43.13 -11.87
CA HIS A 555 -28.43 43.80 -12.15
C HIS A 555 -29.23 44.09 -10.85
N ALA A 556 -29.04 43.28 -9.82
CA ALA A 556 -29.67 43.50 -8.53
C ALA A 556 -29.03 44.65 -7.71
N THR A 557 -27.85 45.16 -8.08
CA THR A 557 -27.10 46.16 -7.31
C THR A 557 -27.37 47.62 -7.71
N SER A 558 -28.52 47.90 -8.36
CA SER A 558 -28.97 49.26 -8.75
C SER A 558 -28.04 50.03 -9.69
N VAL A 559 -27.09 49.36 -10.35
CA VAL A 559 -26.15 49.96 -11.31
C VAL A 559 -26.60 49.72 -12.74
N ASP A 560 -26.35 50.71 -13.59
CA ASP A 560 -26.64 50.66 -15.02
C ASP A 560 -25.83 49.55 -15.71
N LEU A 561 -26.49 48.76 -16.57
CA LEU A 561 -25.84 47.71 -17.34
C LEU A 561 -24.90 48.27 -18.41
N ASP A 562 -25.04 49.53 -18.78
CA ASP A 562 -24.13 50.22 -19.72
C ASP A 562 -22.96 50.92 -18.99
N ALA A 563 -22.87 50.82 -17.66
CA ALA A 563 -21.76 51.38 -16.89
C ALA A 563 -20.43 50.69 -17.20
N GLU A 564 -19.32 51.39 -16.93
CA GLU A 564 -17.98 50.83 -17.09
C GLU A 564 -17.82 49.57 -16.22
N LEU A 565 -17.01 48.60 -16.68
CA LEU A 565 -16.80 47.32 -15.98
C LEU A 565 -16.35 47.51 -14.53
N ARG A 566 -15.57 48.57 -14.29
CA ARG A 566 -15.08 48.92 -12.95
C ARG A 566 -16.19 49.44 -12.04
N ASP A 567 -17.16 50.18 -12.56
CA ASP A 567 -18.29 50.66 -11.78
C ASP A 567 -19.21 49.51 -11.38
N LYS A 568 -19.45 48.55 -12.28
CA LYS A 568 -20.17 47.30 -11.98
C LYS A 568 -19.49 46.50 -10.87
N TRP A 569 -18.17 46.41 -10.93
CA TRP A 569 -17.34 45.77 -9.91
C TRP A 569 -17.44 46.45 -8.54
N LEU A 570 -17.27 47.78 -8.50
CA LEU A 570 -17.35 48.57 -7.27
C LEU A 570 -18.73 48.49 -6.64
N ALA A 571 -19.79 48.54 -7.44
CA ALA A 571 -21.16 48.45 -6.94
C ALA A 571 -21.47 47.12 -6.29
N LEU A 572 -20.94 46.01 -6.85
CA LEU A 572 -21.09 44.71 -6.24
C LEU A 572 -20.32 44.62 -4.92
N ARG A 573 -19.09 45.15 -4.88
CA ARG A 573 -18.29 45.21 -3.65
C ARG A 573 -19.00 46.01 -2.55
N ASP A 574 -19.57 47.15 -2.90
CA ASP A 574 -20.26 48.04 -1.97
C ASP A 574 -21.61 47.45 -1.52
N ALA A 575 -22.34 46.77 -2.40
CA ALA A 575 -23.61 46.12 -2.07
C ALA A 575 -23.47 44.98 -1.04
N PHE A 576 -22.32 44.30 -1.01
CA PHE A 576 -22.02 43.22 -0.07
C PHE A 576 -21.11 43.63 1.10
N ASP A 577 -20.70 44.89 1.19
CA ASP A 577 -19.74 45.40 2.19
C ASP A 577 -18.43 44.58 2.21
N TRP A 578 -17.90 44.29 1.03
CA TRP A 578 -16.69 43.47 0.89
C TRP A 578 -15.41 44.30 0.92
N ASN A 579 -14.41 43.78 1.60
CA ASN A 579 -13.07 44.36 1.66
C ASN A 579 -12.13 43.75 0.59
N ASP A 580 -10.94 44.35 0.45
CA ASP A 580 -9.88 43.87 -0.44
C ASP A 580 -9.36 42.46 -0.08
N TYR A 581 -9.81 41.84 1.02
CA TYR A 581 -9.50 40.44 1.30
C TYR A 581 -10.47 39.49 0.61
N MET A 582 -11.75 39.88 0.48
CA MET A 582 -12.78 39.08 -0.18
C MET A 582 -12.77 39.25 -1.70
N MET A 583 -12.49 40.47 -2.17
CA MET A 583 -12.60 40.85 -3.57
C MET A 583 -11.59 41.96 -3.88
N ALA A 584 -10.67 41.72 -4.81
CA ALA A 584 -9.61 42.66 -5.20
C ALA A 584 -9.50 42.79 -6.72
N GLU A 585 -9.18 44.00 -7.18
CA GLU A 585 -8.94 44.31 -8.59
C GLU A 585 -7.46 44.60 -8.78
N TYR A 586 -6.84 43.99 -9.79
CA TYR A 586 -5.46 44.30 -10.20
C TYR A 586 -5.28 44.01 -11.68
N GLU A 587 -4.73 44.97 -12.43
CA GLU A 587 -4.53 44.87 -13.89
C GLU A 587 -5.77 44.38 -14.65
N GLU A 588 -6.93 45.01 -14.39
CA GLU A 588 -8.23 44.67 -15.02
C GLU A 588 -8.68 43.21 -14.80
N LYS A 589 -8.18 42.56 -13.75
CA LYS A 589 -8.60 41.22 -13.33
C LYS A 589 -9.28 41.24 -11.98
N ALA A 590 -10.34 40.45 -11.91
CA ALA A 590 -11.14 40.19 -10.73
C ALA A 590 -10.53 39.03 -9.91
N TYR A 591 -10.13 39.32 -8.68
CA TYR A 591 -9.63 38.32 -7.73
C TYR A 591 -10.62 38.14 -6.59
N ILE A 592 -11.06 36.90 -6.36
CA ILE A 592 -12.08 36.58 -5.35
C ILE A 592 -11.57 35.49 -4.45
N ASN A 593 -11.76 35.69 -3.16
CA ASN A 593 -11.34 34.76 -2.13
C ASN A 593 -12.39 33.66 -1.90
N SER A 594 -11.92 32.43 -1.65
CA SER A 594 -12.75 31.28 -1.26
C SER A 594 -12.55 30.78 0.18
N LEU A 595 -11.59 31.34 0.93
CA LEU A 595 -11.15 30.84 2.23
C LEU A 595 -11.68 31.67 3.39
N ARG A 596 -12.24 30.98 4.38
CA ARG A 596 -12.71 31.57 5.64
C ARG A 596 -11.51 31.76 6.57
N ILE A 597 -10.98 32.98 6.67
CA ILE A 597 -9.82 33.24 7.54
C ILE A 597 -10.15 33.25 9.04
N ASN A 598 -11.41 33.50 9.45
CA ASN A 598 -11.78 33.52 10.87
C ASN A 598 -13.28 33.26 11.07
N SER A 599 -13.64 32.72 12.24
CA SER A 599 -15.04 32.52 12.66
C SER A 599 -15.88 33.81 12.69
N LEU A 600 -15.22 34.98 12.70
CA LEU A 600 -15.81 36.31 12.80
C LEU A 600 -16.14 36.99 11.46
N LEU A 601 -15.61 36.49 10.33
CA LEU A 601 -15.93 37.05 9.01
C LEU A 601 -17.04 36.20 8.38
N ASN A 602 -18.24 36.76 8.38
CA ASN A 602 -19.39 36.21 7.66
C ASN A 602 -19.20 36.45 6.15
N GLY A 603 -18.65 35.46 5.45
CA GLY A 603 -18.75 35.41 3.99
C GLY A 603 -17.51 34.90 3.29
N ILE A 604 -17.70 33.88 2.46
CA ILE A 604 -16.74 33.48 1.43
C ILE A 604 -17.25 34.14 0.14
N GLY A 605 -16.56 35.17 -0.37
CA GLY A 605 -17.03 35.99 -1.50
C GLY A 605 -17.42 35.14 -2.72
N TRP A 606 -16.58 34.17 -3.10
CA TRP A 606 -16.88 33.26 -4.20
C TRP A 606 -18.11 32.37 -3.94
N VAL A 607 -18.24 31.78 -2.74
CA VAL A 607 -19.37 30.91 -2.40
C VAL A 607 -20.68 31.70 -2.40
N ILE A 608 -20.66 32.97 -1.97
CA ILE A 608 -21.83 33.84 -2.01
C ILE A 608 -22.29 34.03 -3.45
N LEU A 609 -21.36 34.39 -4.36
CA LEU A 609 -21.67 34.57 -5.78
C LEU A 609 -22.17 33.27 -6.42
N GLU A 610 -21.47 32.16 -6.23
CA GLU A 610 -21.84 30.87 -6.84
C GLU A 610 -23.11 30.27 -6.28
N ASN A 611 -23.41 30.44 -4.99
CA ASN A 611 -24.68 30.00 -4.42
C ASN A 611 -25.83 30.81 -4.99
N LYS A 612 -25.65 32.13 -5.16
CA LYS A 612 -26.65 33.00 -5.80
C LYS A 612 -26.85 32.62 -7.27
N LEU A 613 -25.78 32.42 -8.02
CA LEU A 613 -25.84 31.99 -9.42
C LEU A 613 -26.57 30.63 -9.54
N ARG A 614 -26.20 29.64 -8.71
CA ARG A 614 -26.89 28.33 -8.66
C ARG A 614 -28.38 28.45 -8.29
N ALA A 615 -28.75 29.38 -7.41
CA ALA A 615 -30.14 29.63 -7.07
C ALA A 615 -30.93 30.22 -8.25
N ILE A 616 -30.32 31.17 -8.97
CA ILE A 616 -30.87 31.76 -10.20
C ILE A 616 -31.05 30.68 -11.28
N GLU A 617 -30.01 29.90 -11.59
CA GLU A 617 -30.07 28.81 -12.56
C GLU A 617 -31.15 27.77 -12.21
N LYS A 618 -31.26 27.39 -10.93
CA LYS A 618 -32.30 26.45 -10.46
C LYS A 618 -33.70 27.03 -10.65
N ARG A 619 -33.88 28.34 -10.44
CA ARG A 619 -35.15 29.05 -10.70
C ARG A 619 -35.48 29.05 -12.19
N GLU A 620 -34.51 29.33 -13.06
CA GLU A 620 -34.70 29.29 -14.51
C GLU A 620 -35.02 27.90 -15.03
N GLN A 621 -34.33 26.87 -14.56
CA GLN A 621 -34.64 25.47 -14.90
C GLN A 621 -36.03 25.06 -14.43
N ARG A 622 -36.52 25.58 -13.30
CA ARG A 622 -37.91 25.39 -12.86
C ARG A 622 -38.88 26.10 -13.80
N ARG A 623 -38.62 27.38 -14.13
CA ARG A 623 -39.42 28.17 -15.08
C ARG A 623 -39.53 27.49 -16.44
N ALA A 624 -38.41 27.05 -17.02
CA ALA A 624 -38.38 26.33 -18.29
C ALA A 624 -39.15 25.00 -18.24
N ARG A 625 -39.09 24.27 -17.12
CA ARG A 625 -39.88 23.05 -16.92
C ARG A 625 -41.37 23.33 -16.79
N CYS A 626 -41.77 24.39 -16.11
CA CYS A 626 -43.18 24.81 -16.03
C CYS A 626 -43.70 25.20 -17.41
N ILE A 627 -42.95 26.00 -18.17
CA ILE A 627 -43.27 26.37 -19.56
C ILE A 627 -43.40 25.13 -20.44
N ALA A 628 -42.43 24.20 -20.39
CA ALA A 628 -42.45 22.96 -21.18
C ALA A 628 -43.64 22.05 -20.83
N LYS A 629 -44.18 22.15 -19.61
CA LYS A 629 -45.35 21.40 -19.15
C LYS A 629 -46.66 22.17 -19.28
N GLY A 630 -46.64 23.41 -19.78
CA GLY A 630 -47.83 24.28 -19.89
C GLY A 630 -48.41 24.72 -18.54
N ILE A 631 -47.62 24.68 -17.47
CA ILE A 631 -48.02 25.08 -16.11
C ILE A 631 -47.65 26.55 -15.89
N PRO A 632 -48.56 27.40 -15.37
CA PRO A 632 -48.22 28.76 -14.98
C PRO A 632 -47.06 28.77 -13.97
N PHE A 633 -46.04 29.58 -14.22
CA PHE A 633 -44.95 29.77 -13.27
C PHE A 633 -45.30 31.00 -12.41
N ASP A 634 -45.59 30.79 -11.14
CA ASP A 634 -45.86 31.89 -10.21
C ASP A 634 -44.57 32.66 -9.92
N GLU A 635 -44.55 33.95 -10.23
CA GLU A 635 -43.36 34.79 -9.99
C GLU A 635 -43.18 35.13 -8.51
N GLU A 636 -44.26 35.03 -7.71
CA GLU A 636 -44.33 35.43 -6.29
C GLU A 636 -43.99 34.32 -5.28
N ASP A 637 -43.91 33.04 -5.68
CA ASP A 637 -43.57 31.90 -4.81
C ASP A 637 -42.06 31.76 -4.49
N GLY A 638 -41.34 32.88 -4.51
CA GLY A 638 -39.97 32.98 -4.03
C GLY A 638 -39.93 33.78 -2.75
N TYR A 639 -40.03 33.10 -1.60
CA TYR A 639 -39.79 33.68 -0.28
C TYR A 639 -38.64 34.69 -0.33
N GLN A 640 -38.91 35.92 0.13
CA GLN A 640 -37.91 36.79 0.71
C GLN A 640 -37.14 35.98 1.75
N GLU A 641 -35.96 35.46 1.40
CA GLU A 641 -34.91 35.26 2.40
C GLU A 641 -34.50 36.66 2.85
N SER A 642 -35.18 37.15 3.89
CA SER A 642 -34.63 38.18 4.75
C SER A 642 -33.22 37.78 5.16
N ILE A 643 -32.28 38.64 4.78
CA ILE A 643 -30.86 38.57 5.06
C ILE A 643 -30.66 38.63 6.58
N GLN A 644 -30.62 37.48 7.25
CA GLN A 644 -30.08 37.33 8.61
C GLN A 644 -29.27 36.04 8.69
N PHE A 645 -28.01 36.17 9.08
CA PHE A 645 -27.14 35.04 9.41
C PHE A 645 -27.64 34.37 10.71
N PRO A 646 -27.84 33.04 10.76
CA PRO A 646 -27.95 32.36 12.03
C PRO A 646 -26.59 32.42 12.76
N PRO A 647 -26.55 32.63 14.09
CA PRO A 647 -25.31 32.52 14.84
C PRO A 647 -24.84 31.05 14.86
N SER A 648 -23.60 30.83 14.43
CA SER A 648 -22.72 29.74 14.84
C SER A 648 -23.32 28.32 14.95
N THR A 649 -23.32 27.56 13.86
CA THR A 649 -22.83 26.16 13.85
C THR A 649 -22.75 25.65 12.42
N PHE A 650 -21.54 25.45 11.90
CA PHE A 650 -21.34 24.56 10.75
C PHE A 650 -20.59 23.33 11.25
N ARG A 651 -21.28 22.19 11.14
CA ARG A 651 -20.75 20.84 11.35
C ARG A 651 -19.56 20.58 10.43
N SER A 652 -18.67 19.71 10.90
CA SER A 652 -17.53 19.14 10.18
C SER A 652 -17.90 18.67 8.76
N MET A 653 -17.02 18.94 7.79
CA MET A 653 -17.09 18.44 6.40
C MET A 653 -16.74 16.95 6.32
N THR A 654 -17.58 16.08 6.89
CA THR A 654 -17.49 14.61 6.73
C THR A 654 -18.77 13.97 6.18
N GLU A 655 -19.81 14.75 5.87
CA GLU A 655 -21.03 14.25 5.23
C GLU A 655 -21.36 15.10 3.99
N MET A 656 -20.84 14.70 2.82
CA MET A 656 -21.49 15.02 1.54
C MET A 656 -21.49 13.76 0.67
N GLY A 657 -22.38 12.86 1.06
CA GLY A 657 -22.70 11.64 0.35
C GLY A 657 -24.21 11.38 0.41
N SER A 658 -25.03 12.37 0.05
CA SER A 658 -26.42 12.17 -0.41
C SER A 658 -27.04 13.54 -0.72
N VAL A 659 -27.15 13.86 -2.00
CA VAL A 659 -28.25 14.72 -2.49
C VAL A 659 -28.91 13.94 -3.62
N TYR A 660 -29.52 12.81 -3.28
CA TYR A 660 -30.65 12.34 -4.05
C TYR A 660 -31.84 13.20 -3.66
N SER A 661 -32.39 13.89 -4.67
CA SER A 661 -33.64 14.61 -4.60
C SER A 661 -34.78 13.66 -4.24
N GLU A 662 -35.14 13.58 -2.95
CA GLU A 662 -36.51 13.24 -2.55
C GLU A 662 -37.37 14.47 -2.78
N ASP A 663 -38.05 14.49 -3.93
CA ASP A 663 -39.22 15.34 -4.20
C ASP A 663 -39.93 14.76 -5.42
N CYS A 664 -40.63 13.64 -5.24
CA CYS A 664 -41.62 13.11 -6.18
C CYS A 664 -42.58 12.17 -5.43
N TYR A 665 -43.45 12.74 -4.61
CA TYR A 665 -44.76 12.18 -4.35
C TYR A 665 -45.75 13.34 -4.29
N ASP A 666 -46.50 13.53 -5.38
CA ASP A 666 -47.95 13.63 -5.22
C ASP A 666 -48.66 13.03 -6.44
N GLY A 667 -49.68 12.24 -6.17
CA GLY A 667 -50.27 11.25 -7.05
C GLY A 667 -51.40 11.76 -7.94
N CYS A 668 -51.68 10.99 -8.99
CA CYS A 668 -53.01 10.80 -9.57
C CYS A 668 -53.11 9.38 -10.15
N TYR A 669 -54.09 8.63 -9.66
CA TYR A 669 -54.42 7.24 -10.00
C TYR A 669 -54.86 7.06 -11.46
N GLN A 670 -54.55 5.91 -12.07
CA GLN A 670 -55.58 5.02 -12.63
C GLN A 670 -55.01 3.64 -13.03
N GLU A 671 -55.74 2.61 -12.61
CA GLU A 671 -55.64 1.21 -13.03
C GLU A 671 -55.96 1.06 -14.53
N GLU A 672 -55.29 0.13 -15.22
CA GLU A 672 -55.95 -0.94 -15.98
C GLU A 672 -54.93 -1.88 -16.66
N THR A 673 -55.03 -3.15 -16.25
CA THR A 673 -54.98 -4.39 -17.05
C THR A 673 -53.97 -4.55 -18.19
N GLY A 674 -53.10 -5.57 -18.02
CA GLY A 674 -53.16 -6.74 -18.89
C GLY A 674 -52.12 -6.89 -20.00
N SER A 675 -51.31 -7.94 -19.85
CA SER A 675 -50.90 -8.90 -20.89
C SER A 675 -49.47 -8.84 -21.46
N VAL A 676 -48.67 -9.80 -20.95
CA VAL A 676 -47.89 -10.85 -21.64
C VAL A 676 -46.93 -10.47 -22.77
N CYS A 677 -45.64 -10.79 -22.55
CA CYS A 677 -44.74 -11.65 -23.37
C CYS A 677 -43.29 -11.44 -22.87
N SER A 678 -42.79 -12.31 -21.99
CA SER A 678 -41.97 -13.48 -22.32
C SER A 678 -40.62 -13.16 -22.99
N ASN A 679 -39.51 -13.42 -22.29
CA ASN A 679 -38.57 -14.50 -22.67
C ASN A 679 -37.32 -14.51 -21.78
N GLN A 680 -37.05 -15.70 -21.21
CA GLN A 680 -35.76 -16.41 -21.12
C GLN A 680 -34.60 -15.68 -20.40
N CYS A 681 -34.01 -16.19 -19.32
CA CYS A 681 -33.57 -17.57 -19.11
C CYS A 681 -33.96 -18.19 -17.75
N GLU A 682 -34.68 -19.30 -17.86
CA GLU A 682 -34.53 -20.59 -17.16
C GLU A 682 -33.15 -20.87 -16.52
N SER A 683 -33.10 -21.38 -15.28
CA SER A 683 -33.04 -22.81 -14.89
C SER A 683 -31.64 -23.42 -15.14
N ILE A 684 -31.01 -24.21 -14.25
CA ILE A 684 -31.36 -25.55 -13.79
C ILE A 684 -30.62 -25.83 -12.47
N LEU A 685 -31.36 -26.43 -11.53
CA LEU A 685 -30.92 -27.02 -10.27
C LEU A 685 -30.57 -28.51 -10.49
N GLN A 686 -29.72 -29.09 -9.63
CA GLN A 686 -29.42 -30.54 -9.49
C GLN A 686 -28.51 -31.12 -10.61
N THR A 687 -27.55 -32.01 -10.34
CA THR A 687 -27.71 -33.28 -9.62
C THR A 687 -26.38 -33.84 -9.12
N THR A 688 -26.41 -34.22 -7.85
CA THR A 688 -25.62 -35.21 -7.12
C THR A 688 -25.21 -36.46 -7.93
N VAL A 689 -23.95 -36.92 -7.79
CA VAL A 689 -23.66 -38.35 -7.62
C VAL A 689 -22.68 -38.52 -6.47
N THR A 690 -23.20 -39.19 -5.45
CA THR A 690 -22.61 -39.77 -4.24
C THR A 690 -21.93 -41.12 -4.50
N LEU A 691 -21.23 -41.57 -3.46
CA LEU A 691 -20.83 -42.95 -3.08
C LEU A 691 -19.42 -43.37 -3.54
N ALA A 692 -18.54 -43.89 -2.68
CA ALA A 692 -18.86 -44.81 -1.58
C ALA A 692 -18.09 -44.55 -0.27
N SER A 693 -18.84 -44.65 0.82
CA SER A 693 -18.42 -45.20 2.10
C SER A 693 -18.31 -46.72 2.03
N ASP A 694 -17.36 -47.30 2.75
CA ASP A 694 -17.44 -48.59 3.47
C ASP A 694 -16.53 -48.36 4.69
N ASP A 695 -17.02 -48.10 5.91
CA ASP A 695 -17.68 -48.99 6.87
C ASP A 695 -17.02 -50.36 7.13
N ASP A 696 -16.87 -50.63 8.44
CA ASP A 696 -16.81 -51.93 9.09
C ASP A 696 -15.55 -52.81 9.00
N LYS A 697 -14.73 -52.79 10.08
CA LYS A 697 -14.86 -53.77 11.18
C LYS A 697 -13.78 -53.64 12.26
N SER A 698 -14.27 -53.37 13.46
CA SER A 698 -13.88 -53.96 14.75
C SER A 698 -12.93 -55.18 14.70
N ARG A 699 -11.91 -55.21 15.59
CA ARG A 699 -11.91 -56.07 16.79
C ARG A 699 -10.65 -55.87 17.67
N TYR A 700 -10.86 -55.22 18.82
CA TYR A 700 -10.41 -55.60 20.17
C TYR A 700 -9.09 -56.38 20.38
N ARG A 701 -8.14 -55.76 21.10
CA ARG A 701 -7.62 -56.17 22.42
C ARG A 701 -6.80 -55.02 23.03
N PHE A 702 -7.25 -54.36 24.10
CA PHE A 702 -6.93 -54.63 25.53
C PHE A 702 -5.41 -54.75 25.74
N SER A 703 -4.70 -53.93 26.54
CA SER A 703 -5.02 -53.36 27.86
C SER A 703 -4.16 -52.13 28.19
N TYR A 704 -4.65 -51.33 29.14
CA TYR A 704 -3.93 -50.32 29.90
C TYR A 704 -3.03 -50.91 31.00
N GLU A 705 -2.21 -50.02 31.56
CA GLU A 705 -1.45 -50.04 32.83
C GLU A 705 0.05 -50.39 32.78
N ASP A 706 0.79 -49.31 32.52
CA ASP A 706 1.91 -48.82 33.33
C ASP A 706 1.72 -49.07 34.84
N ASP A 707 2.75 -49.59 35.51
CA ASP A 707 3.51 -48.79 36.48
C ASP A 707 4.74 -49.57 37.02
N ASN A 708 5.91 -48.96 36.78
CA ASN A 708 7.01 -48.69 37.70
C ASN A 708 7.32 -49.68 38.85
N GLU A 709 8.58 -50.12 38.96
CA GLU A 709 9.65 -49.37 39.64
C GLU A 709 10.79 -50.32 40.13
N VAL A 710 12.01 -49.78 40.29
CA VAL A 710 12.91 -49.99 41.45
C VAL A 710 14.38 -50.48 41.22
N TYR A 711 15.29 -49.54 41.59
CA TYR A 711 16.64 -49.58 42.20
C TYR A 711 17.97 -49.83 41.44
N SER A 712 18.72 -48.72 41.36
CA SER A 712 19.96 -48.44 42.12
C SER A 712 21.34 -48.76 41.53
N ALA A 713 22.19 -47.73 41.63
CA ALA A 713 23.60 -47.65 41.30
C ALA A 713 24.54 -48.35 42.31
N ARG A 714 25.79 -48.66 41.91
CA ARG A 714 27.05 -47.94 42.29
C ARG A 714 28.30 -48.85 42.23
N SER A 715 29.42 -48.24 41.80
CA SER A 715 30.80 -48.39 42.31
C SER A 715 31.86 -49.20 41.54
N MET A 716 33.09 -48.67 41.64
CA MET A 716 34.33 -48.97 40.92
C MET A 716 35.25 -49.98 41.65
N HIS A 717 36.21 -50.51 40.87
CA HIS A 717 37.66 -50.65 41.13
C HIS A 717 38.30 -52.02 41.46
N ARG A 718 39.30 -52.36 40.61
CA ARG A 718 40.57 -53.09 40.87
C ARG A 718 40.47 -54.61 41.12
N ARG A 719 41.40 -55.48 40.71
CA ARG A 719 42.85 -55.36 40.41
C ARG A 719 43.34 -56.69 39.81
N GLN A 720 44.44 -56.61 39.03
CA GLN A 720 45.60 -57.53 38.96
C GLN A 720 45.38 -59.05 38.78
N GLN A 721 45.98 -59.63 37.73
CA GLN A 721 47.27 -60.33 37.86
C GLN A 721 47.85 -60.77 36.50
N GLU A 722 49.19 -60.87 36.49
CA GLU A 722 50.03 -61.71 35.64
C GLU A 722 50.56 -61.20 34.29
N SER A 723 51.72 -60.58 34.47
CA SER A 723 52.91 -60.48 33.64
C SER A 723 53.39 -61.76 32.92
N ARG A 724 53.74 -61.57 31.65
CA ARG A 724 55.03 -61.90 30.99
C ARG A 724 55.53 -63.35 31.01
N ALA A 725 55.73 -63.89 29.81
CA ALA A 725 57.05 -64.19 29.21
C ALA A 725 56.85 -64.93 27.87
N ILE A 726 57.66 -64.86 26.80
CA ILE A 726 58.91 -64.17 26.40
C ILE A 726 59.10 -64.53 24.89
N GLN A 727 59.90 -63.74 24.15
CA GLN A 727 60.53 -64.02 22.83
C GLN A 727 59.61 -63.93 21.59
N GLU A 728 59.98 -63.34 20.45
CA GLU A 728 61.29 -62.92 19.93
C GLU A 728 61.14 -61.98 18.70
N LYS A 729 62.10 -61.07 18.56
CA LYS A 729 62.69 -60.46 17.34
C LYS A 729 61.85 -59.87 16.19
N ASP A 730 62.16 -58.58 15.98
CA ASP A 730 62.49 -57.90 14.71
C ASP A 730 61.45 -57.84 13.58
N GLN A 731 60.89 -56.66 13.33
CA GLN A 731 61.34 -55.74 12.26
C GLN A 731 60.33 -54.60 12.01
N ALA A 732 60.92 -53.44 11.68
CA ALA A 732 60.39 -52.35 10.85
C ALA A 732 59.29 -51.44 11.41
N GLU A 733 59.50 -50.14 11.14
CA GLU A 733 58.65 -49.00 11.45
C GLU A 733 57.19 -49.19 11.03
N ASP A 734 56.26 -48.96 11.96
CA ASP A 734 54.89 -48.61 11.62
C ASP A 734 54.45 -47.47 12.53
N LYS A 735 54.37 -46.24 11.98
CA LYS A 735 53.68 -45.14 12.65
C LYS A 735 52.19 -45.52 12.71
N PRO A 736 51.54 -45.57 13.89
CA PRO A 736 50.13 -45.91 13.93
C PRO A 736 49.33 -44.89 13.10
N LYS A 737 48.60 -45.38 12.09
CA LYS A 737 47.66 -44.57 11.30
C LYS A 737 46.73 -43.83 12.26
N THR A 738 46.83 -42.51 12.29
CA THR A 738 45.91 -41.66 13.05
C THR A 738 44.50 -41.89 12.52
N THR A 739 43.56 -42.26 13.40
CA THR A 739 42.14 -42.40 13.05
C THR A 739 41.61 -41.10 12.46
N LYS A 740 40.72 -41.16 11.46
CA LYS A 740 40.12 -39.97 10.81
C LYS A 740 39.51 -39.00 11.83
N ALA A 741 38.91 -39.53 12.90
CA ALA A 741 38.39 -38.76 14.03
C ALA A 741 39.48 -37.94 14.76
N ARG A 742 40.67 -38.52 14.96
CA ARG A 742 41.80 -37.81 15.56
C ARG A 742 42.35 -36.74 14.61
N GLY A 743 42.37 -36.99 13.30
CA GLY A 743 42.71 -35.96 12.31
C GLY A 743 41.77 -34.75 12.35
N CYS A 744 40.45 -34.98 12.35
CA CYS A 744 39.45 -33.91 12.41
C CYS A 744 39.50 -33.14 13.74
N TRP A 745 39.68 -33.85 14.87
CA TRP A 745 39.88 -33.24 16.19
C TRP A 745 41.11 -32.32 16.22
N LEU A 746 42.25 -32.79 15.67
CA LEU A 746 43.45 -31.98 15.61
C LEU A 746 43.25 -30.70 14.76
N ILE A 747 42.55 -30.79 13.63
CA ILE A 747 42.20 -29.61 12.82
C ILE A 747 41.35 -28.62 13.63
N MET A 748 40.31 -29.10 14.32
CA MET A 748 39.45 -28.26 15.16
C MET A 748 40.23 -27.56 16.28
N THR A 749 41.14 -28.29 16.93
CA THR A 749 41.97 -27.71 18.01
C THR A 749 42.91 -26.62 17.48
N TRP A 750 43.42 -26.76 16.27
CA TRP A 750 44.24 -25.73 15.64
C TRP A 750 43.42 -24.50 15.23
N ILE A 751 42.19 -24.67 14.74
CA ILE A 751 41.28 -23.56 14.42
C ILE A 751 40.92 -22.77 15.68
N MET A 752 40.50 -23.45 16.75
CA MET A 752 40.10 -22.81 18.01
C MET A 752 41.27 -22.14 18.76
N THR A 753 42.50 -22.58 18.52
CA THR A 753 43.71 -22.04 19.17
C THR A 753 44.63 -21.29 18.21
N TRP A 754 44.13 -20.89 17.03
CA TRP A 754 44.93 -20.28 15.95
C TRP A 754 45.62 -18.98 16.40
N TRP A 755 44.95 -18.22 17.27
CA TRP A 755 45.41 -16.94 17.83
C TRP A 755 46.52 -17.08 18.88
N VAL A 756 46.92 -18.30 19.25
CA VAL A 756 48.05 -18.57 20.15
C VAL A 756 49.19 -19.23 19.34
N PRO A 757 50.21 -18.47 18.87
CA PRO A 757 51.33 -19.04 18.13
C PRO A 757 52.20 -19.97 18.99
N SER A 758 52.79 -21.00 18.39
CA SER A 758 53.60 -21.99 19.13
C SER A 758 54.85 -21.41 19.80
N PHE A 759 55.40 -20.30 19.27
CA PHE A 759 56.52 -19.57 19.89
C PHE A 759 56.13 -18.97 21.25
N PHE A 760 54.90 -18.49 21.39
CA PHE A 760 54.38 -17.94 22.65
C PHE A 760 54.35 -19.01 23.74
N LEU A 761 53.80 -20.19 23.42
CA LEU A 761 53.76 -21.34 24.35
C LEU A 761 55.15 -21.84 24.75
N GLN A 762 56.13 -21.73 23.84
CA GLN A 762 57.51 -22.16 24.09
C GLN A 762 58.29 -21.16 24.95
N ARG A 763 58.12 -19.85 24.74
CA ARG A 763 58.92 -18.81 25.38
C ARG A 763 58.29 -18.23 26.65
N MET A 764 56.97 -18.05 26.67
CA MET A 764 56.24 -17.46 27.80
C MET A 764 55.76 -18.52 28.79
N CYS A 765 55.38 -19.72 28.31
CA CYS A 765 54.83 -20.79 29.16
C CYS A 765 55.79 -21.97 29.38
N GLY A 766 57.05 -21.89 28.93
CA GLY A 766 58.08 -22.91 29.18
C GLY A 766 57.86 -24.28 28.52
N MET A 767 56.87 -24.43 27.63
CA MET A 767 56.50 -25.71 27.02
C MET A 767 57.39 -26.04 25.81
N LYS A 768 58.60 -26.56 26.08
CA LYS A 768 59.61 -26.87 25.05
C LYS A 768 59.26 -28.07 24.17
N ARG A 769 58.56 -29.09 24.69
CA ARG A 769 58.20 -30.31 23.93
C ARG A 769 56.91 -30.12 23.12
N ALA A 770 56.87 -30.69 21.92
CA ALA A 770 55.77 -30.53 20.97
C ALA A 770 54.48 -31.28 21.37
N ASP A 771 54.62 -32.44 22.01
CA ASP A 771 53.51 -33.24 22.55
C ASP A 771 52.77 -32.52 23.68
N ILE A 772 53.51 -31.85 24.57
CA ILE A 772 52.94 -31.04 25.66
C ILE A 772 52.15 -29.85 25.12
N ARG A 773 52.65 -29.18 24.08
CA ARG A 773 51.92 -28.07 23.44
C ARG A 773 50.63 -28.53 22.77
N MET A 774 50.64 -29.70 22.14
CA MET A 774 49.42 -30.27 21.54
C MET A 774 48.39 -30.67 22.60
N ALA A 775 48.80 -31.31 23.70
CA ALA A 775 47.91 -31.64 24.80
C ALA A 775 47.30 -30.40 25.47
N TRP A 776 48.06 -29.31 25.57
CA TRP A 776 47.56 -28.02 26.06
C TRP A 776 46.49 -27.42 25.13
N ARG A 777 46.74 -27.42 23.81
CA ARG A 777 45.77 -26.94 22.81
C ARG A 777 44.48 -27.76 22.81
N GLU A 778 44.58 -29.09 22.94
CA GLU A 778 43.42 -29.98 23.06
C GLU A 778 42.57 -29.64 24.30
N LYS A 779 43.21 -29.39 25.46
CA LYS A 779 42.51 -29.00 26.69
C LYS A 779 41.85 -27.62 26.60
N LEU A 780 42.52 -26.63 26.05
CA LEU A 780 41.95 -25.29 25.88
C LEU A 780 40.74 -25.32 24.94
N THR A 781 40.83 -26.09 23.85
CA THR A 781 39.72 -26.27 22.90
C THR A 781 38.50 -26.89 23.57
N LEU A 782 38.69 -27.90 24.44
CA LEU A 782 37.59 -28.47 25.23
C LEU A 782 36.94 -27.43 26.15
N CYS A 783 37.74 -26.63 26.85
CA CYS A 783 37.21 -25.56 27.70
C CYS A 783 36.42 -24.51 26.90
N CYS A 784 36.91 -24.10 25.73
CA CYS A 784 36.19 -23.16 24.85
C CYS A 784 34.86 -23.74 24.34
N LEU A 785 34.83 -25.02 23.96
CA LEU A 785 33.60 -25.68 23.52
C LEU A 785 32.56 -25.79 24.63
N ILE A 786 32.99 -26.10 25.86
CA ILE A 786 32.10 -26.12 27.03
C ILE A 786 31.53 -24.72 27.28
N PHE A 787 32.37 -23.68 27.23
CA PHE A 787 31.91 -22.30 27.41
C PHE A 787 30.92 -21.87 26.33
N LEU A 788 31.18 -22.23 25.07
CA LEU A 788 30.29 -21.94 23.93
C LEU A 788 28.94 -22.65 24.09
N LEU A 789 28.93 -23.94 24.48
CA LEU A 789 27.69 -24.68 24.74
C LEU A 789 26.90 -24.08 25.91
N CYS A 790 27.57 -23.67 26.99
CA CYS A 790 26.94 -22.95 28.08
C CYS A 790 26.36 -21.60 27.62
N GLY A 791 27.08 -20.87 26.78
CA GLY A 791 26.61 -19.60 26.20
C GLY A 791 25.38 -19.78 25.32
N VAL A 792 25.36 -20.81 24.46
CA VAL A 792 24.21 -21.15 23.61
C VAL A 792 23.00 -21.55 24.46
N MET A 793 23.19 -22.29 25.55
CA MET A 793 22.12 -22.64 26.48
C MET A 793 21.55 -21.42 27.21
N ILE A 794 22.41 -20.52 27.71
CA ILE A 794 21.95 -19.27 28.33
C ILE A 794 21.18 -18.43 27.30
N TRP A 795 21.68 -18.36 26.06
CA TRP A 795 21.00 -17.66 24.99
C TRP A 795 19.62 -18.25 24.71
N PHE A 796 19.53 -19.59 24.66
CA PHE A 796 18.27 -20.30 24.45
C PHE A 796 17.28 -20.09 25.62
N ILE A 797 17.75 -20.05 26.87
CA ILE A 797 16.86 -19.83 28.03
C ILE A 797 16.39 -18.37 28.12
N ALA A 798 17.27 -17.41 27.89
CA ALA A 798 16.99 -16.00 28.12
C ALA A 798 16.36 -15.28 26.93
N PHE A 799 16.75 -15.62 25.70
CA PHE A 799 16.38 -14.85 24.50
C PHE A 799 15.44 -15.62 23.56
N PHE A 800 15.50 -16.95 23.49
CA PHE A 800 14.63 -17.71 22.59
C PHE A 800 13.15 -17.61 22.97
N GLY A 801 12.82 -17.54 24.27
CA GLY A 801 11.45 -17.34 24.74
C GLY A 801 10.83 -16.02 24.23
N GLN A 802 11.62 -14.93 24.23
CA GLN A 802 11.20 -13.64 23.68
C GLN A 802 11.12 -13.63 22.14
N LEU A 803 11.83 -14.54 21.48
CA LEU A 803 11.86 -14.67 20.02
C LEU A 803 10.68 -15.52 19.49
N VAL A 804 10.19 -16.48 20.29
CA VAL A 804 9.04 -17.34 19.94
C VAL A 804 7.70 -16.73 20.37
N CYS A 805 7.64 -16.04 21.51
CA CYS A 805 6.44 -15.36 21.98
C CYS A 805 6.69 -13.85 21.98
N PRO A 806 6.22 -13.10 20.97
CA PRO A 806 6.29 -11.64 21.01
C PRO A 806 5.49 -11.12 22.22
N HIS A 807 5.93 -10.01 22.80
CA HIS A 807 5.22 -9.37 23.91
C HIS A 807 3.84 -8.90 23.42
N ILE A 808 2.77 -9.44 24.01
CA ILE A 808 1.38 -9.02 23.74
C ILE A 808 0.79 -8.61 25.09
N ASP A 809 0.30 -7.36 25.17
CA ASP A 809 -0.23 -6.77 26.40
C ASP A 809 -1.67 -7.26 26.66
N LEU A 810 -1.80 -8.47 27.20
CA LEU A 810 -3.07 -9.11 27.60
C LEU A 810 -3.11 -9.30 29.12
N TYR A 811 -4.23 -8.91 29.74
CA TYR A 811 -4.44 -8.97 31.18
C TYR A 811 -5.61 -9.90 31.52
N THR A 812 -5.37 -10.88 32.40
CA THR A 812 -6.45 -11.70 32.96
C THR A 812 -7.24 -10.93 34.02
N GLN A 813 -8.46 -11.36 34.33
CA GLN A 813 -9.28 -10.76 35.39
C GLN A 813 -8.54 -10.75 36.75
N SER A 814 -7.80 -11.81 37.05
CA SER A 814 -6.98 -11.90 38.26
C SER A 814 -5.82 -10.91 38.29
N GLU A 815 -5.17 -10.68 37.13
CA GLU A 815 -4.07 -9.71 37.03
C GLU A 815 -4.56 -8.27 37.16
N LEU A 816 -5.72 -7.95 36.58
CA LEU A 816 -6.35 -6.66 36.77
C LEU A 816 -6.69 -6.43 38.25
N GLN A 817 -7.33 -7.41 38.91
CA GLN A 817 -7.68 -7.31 40.33
C GLN A 817 -6.46 -7.18 41.26
N ALA A 818 -5.32 -7.75 40.88
CA ALA A 818 -4.05 -7.58 41.59
C ALA A 818 -3.43 -6.18 41.42
N LYS A 819 -3.93 -5.37 40.48
CA LYS A 819 -3.47 -4.00 40.18
C LYS A 819 -4.38 -2.95 40.79
N ASN A 820 -4.63 -3.08 42.09
CA ASN A 820 -5.48 -2.19 42.89
C ASN A 820 -4.70 -1.23 43.79
N ASP A 821 -3.36 -1.29 43.80
CA ASP A 821 -2.49 -0.43 44.59
C ASP A 821 -2.35 0.97 43.98
N LYS A 822 -2.24 2.01 44.82
CA LYS A 822 -2.15 3.42 44.36
C LYS A 822 -0.94 3.73 43.47
N ASP A 823 0.16 2.99 43.63
CA ASP A 823 1.37 3.15 42.84
C ASP A 823 1.34 2.32 41.54
N ASN A 824 0.37 1.40 41.39
CA ASN A 824 0.25 0.46 40.26
C ASN A 824 -1.22 0.10 40.00
N ALA A 825 -2.05 1.12 39.80
CA ALA A 825 -3.49 1.01 39.66
C ALA A 825 -3.88 0.94 38.19
N TYR A 826 -4.53 -0.16 37.78
CA TYR A 826 -5.10 -0.31 36.44
C TYR A 826 -6.63 -0.36 36.50
N ILE A 827 -7.28 -0.01 35.42
CA ILE A 827 -8.74 -0.02 35.29
C ILE A 827 -9.11 -0.59 33.92
N ALA A 828 -10.17 -1.39 33.86
CA ALA A 828 -10.72 -1.86 32.59
C ALA A 828 -11.96 -1.05 32.21
N ILE A 829 -12.09 -0.71 30.93
CA ILE A 829 -13.29 -0.10 30.35
C ILE A 829 -13.56 -0.82 29.03
N ARG A 830 -14.67 -1.56 28.97
CA ARG A 830 -15.13 -2.37 27.82
C ARG A 830 -14.03 -3.24 27.20
N GLY A 831 -13.30 -3.97 28.04
CA GLY A 831 -12.23 -4.88 27.61
C GLY A 831 -10.88 -4.23 27.32
N GLU A 832 -10.75 -2.90 27.41
CA GLU A 832 -9.47 -2.19 27.31
C GLU A 832 -8.92 -1.84 28.70
N VAL A 833 -7.63 -2.05 28.93
CA VAL A 833 -6.95 -1.78 30.20
C VAL A 833 -6.17 -0.48 30.12
N PHE A 834 -6.39 0.41 31.09
CA PHE A 834 -5.77 1.72 31.19
C PHE A 834 -4.98 1.91 32.50
N ASP A 835 -3.93 2.71 32.43
CA ASP A 835 -3.11 3.11 33.57
C ASP A 835 -3.79 4.25 34.35
N LEU A 836 -4.38 3.89 35.49
CA LEU A 836 -5.06 4.84 36.37
C LEU A 836 -4.07 5.66 37.21
N THR A 837 -2.89 5.11 37.55
CA THR A 837 -1.83 5.82 38.28
C THR A 837 -1.37 7.05 37.51
N SER A 838 -1.19 6.92 36.20
CA SER A 838 -0.77 8.03 35.33
C SER A 838 -1.89 9.02 35.03
N PHE A 839 -3.16 8.58 35.08
CA PHE A 839 -4.33 9.39 34.76
C PHE A 839 -4.83 10.22 35.95
N ALA A 840 -4.97 9.62 37.14
CA ALA A 840 -5.60 10.24 38.30
C ALA A 840 -5.01 11.60 38.74
N PRO A 841 -3.69 11.87 38.63
CA PRO A 841 -3.12 13.18 38.96
C PRO A 841 -3.41 14.28 37.92
N ARG A 842 -3.79 13.92 36.69
CA ARG A 842 -3.96 14.83 35.55
C ARG A 842 -5.40 14.94 35.07
N HIS A 843 -6.34 14.31 35.77
CA HIS A 843 -7.74 14.36 35.39
C HIS A 843 -8.27 15.80 35.48
N TRP A 844 -9.14 16.15 34.53
CA TRP A 844 -9.55 17.53 34.24
C TRP A 844 -10.39 18.19 35.35
N ALA A 845 -10.95 17.41 36.27
CA ALA A 845 -11.84 17.87 37.35
C ALA A 845 -11.19 17.75 38.75
N SER A 846 -9.86 17.88 38.85
CA SER A 846 -9.10 17.67 40.09
C SER A 846 -9.46 18.61 41.25
N GLU A 847 -10.13 19.74 40.95
CA GLU A 847 -10.66 20.67 41.94
C GLU A 847 -12.00 20.23 42.54
N VAL A 848 -12.73 19.33 41.86
CA VAL A 848 -14.08 18.88 42.23
C VAL A 848 -14.07 17.43 42.74
N ILE A 849 -13.23 16.56 42.15
CA ILE A 849 -13.08 15.16 42.55
C ILE A 849 -11.62 14.94 42.97
N PRO A 850 -11.34 14.54 44.22
CA PRO A 850 -9.97 14.30 44.65
C PRO A 850 -9.42 13.06 43.93
N SER A 851 -8.15 13.09 43.49
CA SER A 851 -7.50 11.95 42.81
C SER A 851 -7.56 10.64 43.61
N ASN A 852 -7.66 10.73 44.95
CA ASN A 852 -7.85 9.57 45.82
C ASN A 852 -9.18 8.83 45.62
N ALA A 853 -10.23 9.52 45.14
CA ALA A 853 -11.53 8.90 44.85
C ALA A 853 -11.48 8.05 43.57
N LEU A 854 -10.67 8.43 42.58
CA LEU A 854 -10.51 7.67 41.34
C LEU A 854 -9.91 6.28 41.58
N PHE A 855 -8.98 6.16 42.53
CA PHE A 855 -8.36 4.87 42.88
C PHE A 855 -9.34 3.84 43.48
N GLN A 856 -10.60 4.21 43.79
CA GLN A 856 -11.62 3.24 44.19
C GLN A 856 -12.01 2.30 43.05
N TYR A 857 -11.78 2.72 41.81
CA TYR A 857 -12.00 1.91 40.60
C TYR A 857 -10.78 1.08 40.19
N ALA A 858 -9.68 1.16 40.94
CA ALA A 858 -8.48 0.40 40.64
C ALA A 858 -8.74 -1.11 40.78
N GLY A 859 -8.27 -1.87 39.79
CA GLY A 859 -8.45 -3.30 39.67
C GLY A 859 -9.87 -3.76 39.32
N GLN A 860 -10.74 -2.87 38.87
CA GLN A 860 -12.13 -3.16 38.50
C GLN A 860 -12.42 -2.83 37.03
N ASP A 861 -13.51 -3.42 36.51
CA ASP A 861 -14.10 -3.04 35.23
C ASP A 861 -15.13 -1.94 35.48
N ALA A 862 -14.84 -0.73 34.99
CA ALA A 862 -15.66 0.46 35.15
C ALA A 862 -16.50 0.77 33.89
N SER A 863 -16.79 -0.23 33.05
CA SER A 863 -17.64 -0.07 31.86
C SER A 863 -18.99 0.60 32.18
N ASP A 864 -19.57 0.30 33.33
CA ASP A 864 -20.87 0.84 33.75
C ASP A 864 -20.83 2.33 34.13
N LEU A 865 -19.63 2.89 34.36
CA LEU A 865 -19.44 4.32 34.58
C LEU A 865 -19.68 5.13 33.28
N PHE A 866 -19.59 4.48 32.12
CA PHE A 866 -19.63 5.13 30.80
C PHE A 866 -20.83 4.64 29.96
N PRO A 867 -22.04 5.16 30.20
CA PRO A 867 -23.18 4.88 29.34
C PRO A 867 -22.99 5.45 27.93
N VAL A 868 -23.45 4.73 26.91
CA VAL A 868 -23.24 5.08 25.49
C VAL A 868 -24.55 5.28 24.75
N GLN A 869 -24.56 6.18 23.77
CA GLN A 869 -25.69 6.38 22.86
C GLN A 869 -25.67 5.32 21.75
N VAL A 870 -26.67 4.43 21.73
CA VAL A 870 -26.74 3.30 20.77
C VAL A 870 -26.71 3.79 19.33
N SER A 871 -27.53 4.80 19.02
CA SER A 871 -27.63 5.39 17.68
C SER A 871 -26.37 6.10 17.18
N ALA A 872 -25.37 6.34 18.04
CA ALA A 872 -24.08 6.92 17.64
C ALA A 872 -23.04 5.85 17.29
N LEU A 873 -23.26 4.61 17.74
CA LEU A 873 -22.29 3.51 17.64
C LEU A 873 -22.79 2.32 16.81
N CYS A 874 -24.06 2.29 16.45
CA CYS A 874 -24.70 1.19 15.73
C CYS A 874 -25.78 1.70 14.77
N ASP A 875 -25.69 1.24 13.51
CA ASP A 875 -26.64 1.58 12.44
C ASP A 875 -27.83 0.60 12.36
N GLY A 876 -27.83 -0.46 13.17
CA GLY A 876 -28.94 -1.41 13.24
C GLY A 876 -29.15 -2.25 11.98
N ILE A 877 -30.36 -2.82 11.84
CA ILE A 877 -30.72 -3.71 10.72
C ILE A 877 -31.01 -2.89 9.45
N ASP A 878 -31.78 -1.80 9.59
CA ASP A 878 -32.28 -0.98 8.48
C ASP A 878 -31.35 0.20 8.11
N GLY A 879 -30.30 0.45 8.89
CA GLY A 879 -29.32 1.52 8.64
C GLY A 879 -29.47 2.74 9.54
N THR A 880 -30.48 2.77 10.41
CA THR A 880 -30.61 3.77 11.47
C THR A 880 -31.21 3.13 12.73
N VAL A 881 -30.71 3.50 13.91
CA VAL A 881 -31.34 3.17 15.19
C VAL A 881 -31.98 4.44 15.79
N PRO A 882 -33.26 4.39 16.23
CA PRO A 882 -33.90 5.54 16.86
C PRO A 882 -33.14 6.03 18.09
N ARG A 883 -33.12 7.36 18.30
CA ARG A 883 -32.32 7.99 19.36
C ARG A 883 -32.82 7.66 20.77
N GLU A 884 -34.09 7.32 20.88
CA GLU A 884 -34.78 6.97 22.11
C GLU A 884 -34.38 5.58 22.60
N VAL A 885 -33.80 4.73 21.73
CA VAL A 885 -33.38 3.38 22.09
C VAL A 885 -32.09 3.44 22.91
N THR A 886 -32.19 3.02 24.16
CA THR A 886 -31.04 2.87 25.06
C THR A 886 -30.73 1.41 25.32
N LEU A 887 -29.45 1.09 25.50
CA LEU A 887 -28.97 -0.22 25.95
C LEU A 887 -28.30 -0.03 27.32
N ASP A 888 -28.99 -0.44 28.38
CA ASP A 888 -28.44 -0.47 29.74
C ASP A 888 -27.87 -1.88 29.99
N ALA A 889 -26.54 -1.97 30.17
CA ALA A 889 -25.84 -3.25 30.34
C ALA A 889 -26.24 -4.00 31.61
N HIS A 890 -26.65 -3.25 32.64
CA HIS A 890 -27.15 -3.74 33.91
C HIS A 890 -28.42 -2.97 34.27
N ILE A 891 -29.50 -3.69 34.57
CA ILE A 891 -30.85 -3.13 34.81
C ILE A 891 -30.87 -2.17 36.02
N ASN A 892 -29.84 -2.22 36.87
CA ASN A 892 -29.50 -1.20 37.85
C ASN A 892 -28.08 -0.72 37.56
N ILE A 893 -27.90 0.55 37.20
CA ILE A 893 -26.57 1.17 37.19
C ILE A 893 -26.09 1.11 38.65
N THR A 894 -25.13 0.24 38.93
CA THR A 894 -24.64 0.02 40.30
C THR A 894 -23.79 1.19 40.81
N ASP A 895 -23.29 2.01 39.90
CA ASP A 895 -22.48 3.18 40.21
C ASP A 895 -23.28 4.49 40.13
N SER A 896 -23.49 5.13 41.28
CA SER A 896 -24.16 6.43 41.39
C SER A 896 -23.46 7.54 40.60
N ASN A 897 -22.17 7.40 40.29
CA ASN A 897 -21.37 8.42 39.61
C ASN A 897 -21.53 8.40 38.08
N ALA A 898 -22.16 7.38 37.50
CA ALA A 898 -22.40 7.31 36.06
C ALA A 898 -23.25 8.48 35.52
N VAL A 899 -24.01 9.15 36.40
CA VAL A 899 -24.79 10.36 36.06
C VAL A 899 -23.91 11.46 35.46
N TYR A 900 -22.65 11.57 35.89
CA TYR A 900 -21.71 12.58 35.38
C TYR A 900 -21.14 12.26 33.99
N HIS A 901 -21.38 11.06 33.48
CA HIS A 901 -20.91 10.57 32.19
C HIS A 901 -22.07 10.22 31.24
N ASP A 902 -23.30 10.48 31.66
CA ASP A 902 -24.51 10.18 30.90
C ASP A 902 -24.94 11.37 30.02
N PHE A 903 -24.51 11.34 28.76
CA PHE A 903 -24.84 12.36 27.74
C PHE A 903 -25.81 11.84 26.68
N ARG A 904 -26.64 10.84 27.01
CA ARG A 904 -27.60 10.21 26.09
C ARG A 904 -28.79 11.13 25.79
N SER A 905 -29.53 10.82 24.73
CA SER A 905 -30.59 11.65 24.12
C SER A 905 -31.68 12.18 25.04
N PHE A 906 -31.95 11.50 26.16
CA PHE A 906 -32.98 11.88 27.13
C PHE A 906 -32.49 12.83 28.23
N ARG A 907 -31.20 13.18 28.24
CA ARG A 907 -30.60 14.14 29.18
C ARG A 907 -30.64 15.55 28.61
N GLU A 908 -30.61 16.57 29.47
CA GLU A 908 -30.56 17.97 29.05
C GLU A 908 -29.27 18.30 28.26
N ASP A 909 -28.15 17.66 28.61
CA ASP A 909 -26.85 17.82 27.95
C ASP A 909 -26.57 16.61 27.03
N TYR A 910 -27.15 16.63 25.82
CA TYR A 910 -26.98 15.56 24.83
C TYR A 910 -25.68 15.69 24.04
N ARG A 911 -24.79 14.69 24.15
CA ARG A 911 -23.51 14.63 23.42
C ARG A 911 -23.26 13.20 22.90
N PRO A 912 -23.69 12.87 21.67
CA PRO A 912 -23.64 11.49 21.16
C PRO A 912 -22.21 10.92 21.06
N ASP A 913 -21.24 11.77 20.73
CA ASP A 913 -19.86 11.34 20.45
C ASP A 913 -18.94 11.40 21.68
N TRP A 914 -19.43 11.89 22.82
CA TRP A 914 -18.59 12.15 24.01
C TRP A 914 -17.80 10.92 24.46
N TYR A 915 -18.46 9.76 24.53
CA TYR A 915 -17.79 8.50 24.91
C TYR A 915 -16.65 8.16 23.94
N PHE A 916 -16.90 8.28 22.64
CA PHE A 916 -15.92 8.00 21.62
C PHE A 916 -14.70 8.92 21.74
N GLU A 917 -14.93 10.23 21.93
CA GLU A 917 -13.88 11.22 22.15
C GLU A 917 -13.03 10.93 23.39
N GLN A 918 -13.67 10.59 24.52
CA GLN A 918 -12.96 10.24 25.75
C GLN A 918 -12.14 8.96 25.60
N MET A 919 -12.70 7.93 24.96
CA MET A 919 -11.96 6.69 24.69
C MET A 919 -10.77 6.93 23.75
N VAL A 920 -10.90 7.78 22.74
CA VAL A 920 -9.76 8.17 21.87
C VAL A 920 -8.66 8.84 22.69
N TYR A 921 -9.02 9.75 23.59
CA TYR A 921 -8.06 10.41 24.48
C TYR A 921 -7.36 9.43 25.43
N LEU A 922 -8.11 8.53 26.08
CA LEU A 922 -7.56 7.53 26.99
C LEU A 922 -6.67 6.52 26.25
N ARG A 923 -7.08 6.07 25.06
CA ARG A 923 -6.31 5.15 24.21
C ARG A 923 -4.95 5.70 23.84
N ARG A 924 -4.90 6.99 23.50
CA ARG A 924 -3.67 7.66 23.05
C ARG A 924 -2.66 7.84 24.18
N ASN A 925 -3.12 8.09 25.40
CA ASN A 925 -2.26 8.56 26.48
C ASN A 925 -2.05 7.54 27.60
N TYR A 926 -2.97 6.60 27.80
CA TYR A 926 -3.03 5.76 29.01
C TYR A 926 -3.35 4.28 28.77
N ARG A 927 -3.55 3.82 27.53
CA ARG A 927 -3.86 2.41 27.28
C ARG A 927 -2.62 1.53 27.46
N LEU A 928 -2.79 0.45 28.21
CA LEU A 928 -1.78 -0.56 28.46
C LEU A 928 -1.98 -1.81 27.61
N GLY A 929 -3.23 -2.24 27.41
CA GLY A 929 -3.51 -3.49 26.71
C GLY A 929 -4.99 -3.82 26.68
N PHE A 930 -5.31 -5.09 26.46
CA PHE A 930 -6.68 -5.61 26.50
C PHE A 930 -6.83 -6.61 27.64
N MET A 931 -8.07 -6.83 28.08
CA MET A 931 -8.38 -8.01 28.88
C MET A 931 -8.08 -9.28 28.06
N GLY A 932 -8.03 -10.45 28.69
CA GLY A 932 -7.85 -11.74 28.03
C GLY A 932 -8.64 -12.84 28.75
N TYR A 933 -9.33 -13.69 28.00
CA TYR A 933 -10.08 -14.82 28.53
C TYR A 933 -9.65 -16.12 27.84
N ASP A 934 -9.50 -17.20 28.62
CA ASP A 934 -9.23 -18.53 28.08
C ASP A 934 -10.52 -19.09 27.41
N PRO A 935 -10.44 -19.73 26.23
CA PRO A 935 -11.57 -20.44 25.64
C PRO A 935 -12.33 -21.38 26.59
N VAL A 936 -11.62 -22.02 27.51
CA VAL A 936 -12.22 -22.89 28.54
C VAL A 936 -13.06 -22.07 29.53
N ASP A 937 -12.56 -20.90 29.96
CA ASP A 937 -13.30 -20.00 30.84
C ASP A 937 -14.52 -19.40 30.14
N ILE A 938 -14.40 -19.06 28.86
CA ILE A 938 -15.51 -18.58 28.03
C ILE A 938 -16.63 -19.63 27.99
N LYS A 939 -16.27 -20.88 27.72
CA LYS A 939 -17.22 -22.00 27.69
C LYS A 939 -17.84 -22.27 29.05
N ASN A 940 -17.06 -22.17 30.13
CA ASN A 940 -17.54 -22.36 31.49
C ASN A 940 -18.55 -21.27 31.90
N GLN A 941 -18.27 -20.00 31.62
CA GLN A 941 -19.19 -18.89 31.95
C GLN A 941 -20.47 -18.88 31.09
N ALA A 942 -20.41 -19.50 29.90
CA ALA A 942 -21.61 -19.76 29.09
C ALA A 942 -22.43 -20.97 29.59
N SER A 943 -21.76 -21.98 30.17
CA SER A 943 -22.42 -23.21 30.61
C SER A 943 -22.94 -23.15 32.06
N TYR A 944 -22.28 -22.39 32.93
CA TYR A 944 -22.60 -22.30 34.35
C TYR A 944 -23.04 -20.86 34.72
N PRO A 945 -24.01 -20.70 35.63
CA PRO A 945 -24.47 -19.37 36.03
C PRO A 945 -23.38 -18.61 36.79
N VAL A 946 -23.16 -17.35 36.39
CA VAL A 946 -22.25 -16.39 37.02
C VAL A 946 -23.07 -15.19 37.52
N GLN A 947 -22.59 -14.51 38.56
CA GLN A 947 -23.19 -13.26 39.05
C GLN A 947 -22.92 -12.12 38.06
N ILE A 948 -23.96 -11.51 37.52
CA ILE A 948 -23.90 -10.34 36.61
C ILE A 948 -24.87 -9.29 37.17
N GLY A 949 -24.36 -8.14 37.61
CA GLY A 949 -25.18 -7.07 38.22
C GLY A 949 -26.03 -7.52 39.41
N GLY A 950 -25.58 -8.53 40.19
CA GLY A 950 -26.32 -9.10 41.31
C GLY A 950 -27.34 -10.20 40.96
N ILE A 951 -27.39 -10.63 39.70
CA ILE A 951 -28.28 -11.71 39.22
C ILE A 951 -27.44 -12.90 38.73
N ASN A 952 -27.76 -14.11 39.19
CA ASN A 952 -27.12 -15.35 38.75
C ASN A 952 -27.68 -15.84 37.39
N ARG A 953 -26.89 -15.78 36.32
CA ARG A 953 -27.28 -16.26 34.97
C ARG A 953 -26.07 -16.73 34.14
N GLN A 954 -26.35 -17.56 33.13
CA GLN A 954 -25.37 -17.96 32.12
C GLN A 954 -25.11 -16.79 31.15
N ARG A 955 -23.85 -16.63 30.73
CA ARG A 955 -23.47 -15.60 29.75
C ARG A 955 -23.70 -16.08 28.31
N LEU A 956 -24.30 -15.22 27.50
CA LEU A 956 -24.46 -15.44 26.07
C LEU A 956 -23.22 -14.92 25.34
N TRP A 957 -22.10 -15.59 25.57
CA TRP A 957 -20.83 -15.31 24.93
C TRP A 957 -20.70 -16.08 23.63
N ALA A 958 -20.12 -15.47 22.60
CA ALA A 958 -19.74 -16.20 21.41
C ALA A 958 -18.49 -15.59 20.78
N ILE A 959 -17.73 -16.43 20.07
CA ILE A 959 -16.53 -16.01 19.35
C ILE A 959 -16.92 -15.82 17.87
N ILE A 960 -16.67 -14.63 17.34
CA ILE A 960 -16.80 -14.32 15.91
C ILE A 960 -15.50 -13.66 15.46
N HIS A 961 -14.86 -14.22 14.43
CA HIS A 961 -13.60 -13.73 13.83
C HIS A 961 -12.55 -13.38 14.89
N GLU A 962 -12.31 -14.31 15.82
CA GLU A 962 -11.33 -14.22 16.92
C GLU A 962 -11.66 -13.20 18.03
N ASN A 963 -12.83 -12.56 17.97
CA ASN A 963 -13.33 -11.64 19.00
C ASN A 963 -14.46 -12.28 19.82
N VAL A 964 -14.47 -12.03 21.12
CA VAL A 964 -15.51 -12.47 22.05
C VAL A 964 -16.53 -11.36 22.23
N TYR A 965 -17.79 -11.69 21.98
CA TYR A 965 -18.92 -10.78 22.13
C TYR A 965 -19.88 -11.29 23.20
N ASP A 966 -20.50 -10.35 23.93
CA ASP A 966 -21.48 -10.64 24.98
C ASP A 966 -22.83 -9.98 24.69
N LEU A 967 -23.81 -10.79 24.27
CA LEU A 967 -25.18 -10.33 24.01
C LEU A 967 -26.12 -10.49 25.20
N THR A 968 -25.61 -10.83 26.39
CA THR A 968 -26.44 -11.11 27.58
C THR A 968 -27.36 -9.94 27.93
N SER A 969 -26.83 -8.70 27.96
CA SER A 969 -27.61 -7.50 28.29
C SER A 969 -28.69 -7.17 27.26
N TYR A 970 -28.38 -7.37 25.97
CA TYR A 970 -29.33 -7.17 24.87
C TYR A 970 -30.53 -8.10 24.98
N MET A 971 -30.27 -9.38 25.28
CA MET A 971 -31.29 -10.42 25.33
C MET A 971 -32.07 -10.48 26.66
N MET A 972 -31.53 -9.90 27.72
CA MET A 972 -32.21 -9.76 29.02
C MET A 972 -33.23 -8.62 29.07
N GLY A 973 -33.46 -7.91 27.96
CA GLY A 973 -34.36 -6.76 27.93
C GLY A 973 -33.72 -5.46 28.40
N GLY A 974 -32.39 -5.34 28.33
CA GLY A 974 -31.67 -4.07 28.57
C GLY A 974 -31.97 -2.98 27.54
N ARG A 975 -32.85 -3.26 26.57
CA ARG A 975 -33.35 -2.33 25.56
C ARG A 975 -34.56 -1.61 26.13
N SER A 976 -34.52 -0.29 26.20
CA SER A 976 -35.64 0.51 26.69
C SER A 976 -35.74 1.82 25.90
N PRO A 977 -36.96 2.29 25.60
CA PRO A 977 -37.16 3.61 25.03
C PRO A 977 -37.11 4.64 26.15
N ARG A 978 -36.25 5.66 26.02
CA ARG A 978 -36.20 6.81 26.93
C ARG A 978 -36.34 8.12 26.17
N VAL A 979 -37.11 9.04 26.73
CA VAL A 979 -37.34 10.38 26.20
C VAL A 979 -37.06 11.42 27.29
N ALA A 980 -36.78 12.65 26.88
CA ALA A 980 -36.58 13.76 27.80
C ALA A 980 -37.81 13.99 28.69
N GLU A 981 -37.58 14.45 29.92
CA GLU A 981 -38.62 14.64 30.92
C GLU A 981 -39.72 15.60 30.41
N GLY A 982 -40.98 15.16 30.45
CA GLY A 982 -42.13 15.94 29.97
C GLY A 982 -42.49 15.77 28.48
N GLN A 983 -41.73 14.98 27.70
CA GLN A 983 -42.07 14.67 26.30
C GLN A 983 -42.92 13.40 26.16
N PRO A 984 -43.92 13.36 25.27
CA PRO A 984 -44.68 12.14 25.00
C PRO A 984 -43.80 11.08 24.32
N MET A 985 -43.90 9.83 24.77
CA MET A 985 -43.18 8.72 24.16
C MET A 985 -43.73 8.44 22.74
N PRO A 986 -42.89 8.39 21.70
CA PRO A 986 -43.31 8.04 20.35
C PRO A 986 -44.00 6.66 20.29
N LEU A 987 -45.08 6.56 19.52
CA LEU A 987 -45.78 5.29 19.30
C LEU A 987 -44.96 4.40 18.33
N ASN A 988 -44.84 3.10 18.64
CA ASN A 988 -44.18 2.07 17.82
C ASN A 988 -42.67 2.26 17.57
N ILE A 989 -41.86 2.46 18.61
CA ILE A 989 -40.40 2.44 18.49
C ILE A 989 -39.89 1.00 18.33
N ASN A 990 -39.21 0.70 17.22
CA ASN A 990 -38.48 -0.55 17.07
C ASN A 990 -37.21 -0.51 17.94
N MET A 991 -37.16 -1.37 18.95
CA MET A 991 -36.02 -1.50 19.87
C MET A 991 -35.01 -2.56 19.40
N ASP A 992 -35.37 -3.36 18.40
CA ASP A 992 -34.58 -4.48 17.92
C ASP A 992 -33.59 -4.01 16.85
N PHE A 993 -32.37 -3.65 17.28
CA PHE A 993 -31.29 -3.24 16.38
C PHE A 993 -30.28 -4.35 16.00
N ILE A 994 -30.38 -5.54 16.62
CA ILE A 994 -29.60 -6.73 16.25
C ILE A 994 -30.55 -7.74 15.58
N ASP A 995 -30.13 -8.30 14.45
CA ASP A 995 -30.95 -9.25 13.70
C ASP A 995 -31.24 -10.51 14.53
N ASN A 996 -32.49 -10.98 14.46
CA ASN A 996 -32.95 -12.14 15.23
C ASN A 996 -32.12 -13.40 14.93
N SER A 997 -31.64 -13.59 13.69
CA SER A 997 -30.81 -14.74 13.33
C SER A 997 -29.49 -14.76 14.08
N ILE A 998 -28.92 -13.58 14.36
CA ILE A 998 -27.68 -13.44 15.13
C ILE A 998 -27.97 -13.74 16.60
N THR A 999 -29.05 -13.20 17.17
CA THR A 999 -29.41 -13.48 18.57
C THR A 999 -29.69 -14.96 18.83
N GLU A 1000 -30.23 -15.68 17.84
CA GLU A 1000 -30.49 -17.11 17.94
C GLU A 1000 -29.19 -17.93 17.89
N LEU A 1001 -28.20 -17.52 17.09
CA LEU A 1001 -26.87 -18.14 17.12
C LEU A 1001 -26.22 -18.04 18.51
N PHE A 1002 -26.27 -16.85 19.13
CA PHE A 1002 -25.75 -16.65 20.48
C PHE A 1002 -26.51 -17.46 21.53
N ARG A 1003 -27.81 -17.73 21.31
CA ARG A 1003 -28.62 -18.58 22.20
C ARG A 1003 -28.24 -20.06 22.08
N GLN A 1004 -28.02 -20.55 20.86
CA GLN A 1004 -27.81 -21.97 20.59
C GLN A 1004 -26.37 -22.43 20.78
N LEU A 1005 -25.40 -21.55 20.48
CA LEU A 1005 -23.97 -21.90 20.40
C LEU A 1005 -23.12 -21.05 21.36
N ALA A 1006 -23.71 -20.62 22.48
CA ALA A 1006 -22.99 -19.88 23.51
C ALA A 1006 -21.72 -20.61 23.99
N GLY A 1007 -20.63 -19.86 24.17
CA GLY A 1007 -19.34 -20.36 24.62
C GLY A 1007 -18.48 -21.01 23.53
N THR A 1008 -18.90 -20.94 22.26
CA THR A 1008 -18.18 -21.54 21.13
C THR A 1008 -17.84 -20.52 20.03
N ASP A 1009 -17.01 -20.94 19.08
CA ASP A 1009 -16.71 -20.17 17.86
C ASP A 1009 -17.81 -20.36 16.83
N ILE A 1010 -18.55 -19.29 16.59
CA ILE A 1010 -19.71 -19.24 15.70
C ILE A 1010 -19.38 -18.53 14.39
N SER A 1011 -18.11 -18.21 14.10
CA SER A 1011 -17.70 -17.44 12.92
C SER A 1011 -18.24 -18.03 11.62
N ALA A 1012 -18.07 -19.34 11.41
CA ALA A 1012 -18.56 -20.03 10.22
C ALA A 1012 -20.10 -20.00 10.11
N HIS A 1013 -20.80 -20.09 11.24
CA HIS A 1013 -22.26 -20.03 11.30
C HIS A 1013 -22.77 -18.61 11.01
N PHE A 1014 -22.12 -17.60 11.58
CA PHE A 1014 -22.40 -16.18 11.33
C PHE A 1014 -22.21 -15.82 9.86
N ASP A 1015 -21.11 -16.25 9.24
CA ASP A 1015 -20.82 -15.99 7.82
C ASP A 1015 -21.77 -16.71 6.86
N SER A 1016 -22.37 -17.82 7.31
CA SER A 1016 -23.36 -18.59 6.56
C SER A 1016 -24.80 -18.07 6.66
N LEU A 1017 -25.06 -17.06 7.51
CA LEU A 1017 -26.41 -16.52 7.69
C LEU A 1017 -26.94 -15.89 6.39
N PRO A 1018 -28.24 -16.04 6.07
CA PRO A 1018 -28.89 -15.48 4.88
C PRO A 1018 -29.16 -13.98 5.02
N LEU A 1019 -28.14 -13.22 5.44
CA LEU A 1019 -28.16 -11.76 5.54
C LEU A 1019 -27.49 -11.16 4.31
N ASP A 1020 -28.01 -10.02 3.83
CA ASP A 1020 -27.31 -9.23 2.81
C ASP A 1020 -25.93 -8.78 3.33
N LYS A 1021 -24.96 -8.65 2.42
CA LYS A 1021 -23.57 -8.32 2.78
C LYS A 1021 -23.49 -7.01 3.55
N THR A 1022 -24.27 -6.00 3.13
CA THR A 1022 -24.29 -4.69 3.79
C THR A 1022 -24.88 -4.75 5.19
N VAL A 1023 -25.95 -5.53 5.37
CA VAL A 1023 -26.59 -5.75 6.68
C VAL A 1023 -25.62 -6.49 7.61
N ARG A 1024 -24.95 -7.53 7.12
CA ARG A 1024 -23.95 -8.28 7.91
C ARG A 1024 -22.81 -7.39 8.40
N GLU A 1025 -22.30 -6.51 7.55
CA GLU A 1025 -21.25 -5.55 7.93
C GLU A 1025 -21.75 -4.57 9.00
N ARG A 1026 -22.96 -4.00 8.86
CA ARG A 1026 -23.57 -3.15 9.89
C ARG A 1026 -23.77 -3.87 11.22
N GLN A 1027 -24.23 -5.11 11.17
CA GLN A 1027 -24.45 -5.93 12.36
C GLN A 1027 -23.12 -6.25 13.07
N LEU A 1028 -22.05 -6.54 12.32
CA LEU A 1028 -20.71 -6.73 12.88
C LEU A 1028 -20.16 -5.44 13.52
N ILE A 1029 -20.43 -4.27 12.94
CA ILE A 1029 -20.08 -2.96 13.53
C ILE A 1029 -20.82 -2.76 14.85
N CYS A 1030 -22.12 -3.05 14.91
CA CYS A 1030 -22.91 -2.98 16.14
C CYS A 1030 -22.36 -3.92 17.22
N LEU A 1031 -22.03 -5.17 16.86
CA LEU A 1031 -21.39 -6.14 17.76
C LEU A 1031 -20.05 -5.62 18.31
N ARG A 1032 -19.20 -5.09 17.44
CA ARG A 1032 -17.89 -4.53 17.81
C ARG A 1032 -17.98 -3.33 18.74
N ASN A 1033 -18.91 -2.41 18.48
CA ASN A 1033 -18.94 -1.16 19.22
C ASN A 1033 -19.71 -1.26 20.54
N LEU A 1034 -20.71 -2.14 20.64
CA LEU A 1034 -21.60 -2.24 21.82
C LEU A 1034 -21.36 -3.47 22.70
N PHE A 1035 -20.89 -4.59 22.13
CA PHE A 1035 -20.90 -5.90 22.78
C PHE A 1035 -19.54 -6.61 22.83
N LEU A 1036 -18.48 -5.95 22.36
CA LEU A 1036 -17.13 -6.51 22.40
C LEU A 1036 -16.65 -6.64 23.85
N VAL A 1037 -16.16 -7.82 24.19
CA VAL A 1037 -15.51 -8.11 25.48
C VAL A 1037 -14.00 -8.23 25.31
N VAL A 1038 -13.52 -9.00 24.32
CA VAL A 1038 -12.08 -9.32 24.21
C VAL A 1038 -11.65 -9.95 22.87
N TYR A 1039 -10.34 -10.15 22.66
CA TYR A 1039 -9.73 -11.05 21.66
C TYR A 1039 -9.43 -12.45 22.26
N VAL A 1040 -9.56 -13.53 21.48
CA VAL A 1040 -9.31 -14.91 21.93
C VAL A 1040 -7.83 -15.26 21.96
N LEU A 1041 -7.34 -15.78 23.09
CA LEU A 1041 -6.01 -16.37 23.23
C LEU A 1041 -5.93 -17.73 22.52
N ARG A 1042 -5.29 -17.81 21.36
CA ARG A 1042 -4.82 -19.10 20.79
C ARG A 1042 -3.36 -19.36 21.16
N VAL A 1043 -3.07 -19.60 22.44
CA VAL A 1043 -1.81 -20.27 22.81
C VAL A 1043 -1.96 -21.30 23.95
N PRO A 1044 -2.73 -22.40 23.81
CA PRO A 1044 -2.68 -23.46 24.82
C PRO A 1044 -1.50 -24.43 24.59
N PHE A 1045 -0.93 -24.51 23.38
CA PHE A 1045 -0.04 -25.63 23.04
C PHE A 1045 1.47 -25.39 23.22
N ALA A 1046 1.92 -24.14 23.37
CA ALA A 1046 3.36 -23.82 23.45
C ALA A 1046 3.88 -23.65 24.89
N PHE A 1047 3.02 -23.31 25.85
CA PHE A 1047 3.44 -22.99 27.22
C PHE A 1047 3.78 -24.22 28.07
N ASP A 1048 3.03 -25.32 27.95
CA ASP A 1048 3.27 -26.54 28.75
C ASP A 1048 4.57 -27.27 28.35
N HIS A 1049 4.87 -27.32 27.05
CA HIS A 1049 6.14 -27.90 26.56
C HIS A 1049 7.35 -27.02 26.89
N TRP A 1050 7.19 -25.69 26.98
CA TRP A 1050 8.26 -24.76 27.38
C TRP A 1050 8.70 -24.99 28.84
N PHE A 1051 7.76 -25.17 29.77
CA PHE A 1051 8.08 -25.48 31.17
C PHE A 1051 8.72 -26.87 31.34
N LEU A 1052 8.30 -27.86 30.53
CA LEU A 1052 8.96 -29.17 30.49
C LEU A 1052 10.42 -29.02 30.01
N VAL A 1053 10.65 -28.32 28.90
CA VAL A 1053 12.00 -28.12 28.34
C VAL A 1053 12.90 -27.34 29.29
N GLN A 1054 12.39 -26.32 29.99
CA GLN A 1054 13.15 -25.61 31.03
C GLN A 1054 13.53 -26.54 32.19
N ARG A 1055 12.61 -27.38 32.69
CA ARG A 1055 12.92 -28.34 33.78
C ARG A 1055 13.98 -29.35 33.37
N TYR A 1056 13.87 -29.93 32.17
CA TYR A 1056 14.86 -30.89 31.66
C TYR A 1056 16.22 -30.22 31.40
N SER A 1057 16.23 -28.99 30.87
CA SER A 1057 17.48 -28.25 30.58
C SER A 1057 18.23 -27.86 31.86
N VAL A 1058 17.52 -27.46 32.92
CA VAL A 1058 18.13 -27.15 34.22
C VAL A 1058 18.67 -28.41 34.91
N GLN A 1059 17.99 -29.56 34.78
CA GLN A 1059 18.50 -30.85 35.28
C GLN A 1059 19.78 -31.30 34.55
N VAL A 1060 19.83 -31.15 33.22
CA VAL A 1060 21.04 -31.44 32.42
C VAL A 1060 22.20 -30.52 32.81
N PHE A 1061 21.92 -29.24 33.10
CA PHE A 1061 22.94 -28.27 33.53
C PHE A 1061 23.52 -28.60 34.91
N SER A 1062 22.70 -29.05 35.86
CA SER A 1062 23.17 -29.53 37.17
C SER A 1062 24.11 -30.74 37.05
N CYS A 1063 23.81 -31.68 36.15
CA CYS A 1063 24.69 -32.83 35.86
C CYS A 1063 26.03 -32.41 35.21
N LEU A 1064 26.02 -31.44 34.29
CA LEU A 1064 27.23 -30.91 33.64
C LEU A 1064 28.10 -30.08 34.60
N LYS A 1065 27.51 -29.32 35.52
CA LYS A 1065 28.24 -28.57 36.56
C LYS A 1065 29.00 -29.51 37.51
N ILE A 1066 28.40 -30.64 37.86
CA ILE A 1066 29.01 -31.68 38.71
C ILE A 1066 30.16 -32.39 37.96
N GLY A 1067 30.01 -32.62 36.65
CA GLY A 1067 31.07 -33.17 35.80
C GLY A 1067 32.26 -32.21 35.59
N CYS A 1068 32.01 -30.90 35.49
CA CYS A 1068 33.08 -29.91 35.35
C CYS A 1068 33.88 -29.69 36.64
N ALA A 1069 33.22 -29.78 37.81
CA ALA A 1069 33.89 -29.68 39.12
C ALA A 1069 34.73 -30.91 39.48
N THR A 1070 34.56 -32.04 38.77
CA THR A 1070 35.37 -33.25 38.93
C THR A 1070 36.53 -33.34 37.93
N CYS A 1071 36.58 -32.46 36.92
CA CYS A 1071 37.65 -32.37 35.92
C CYS A 1071 38.60 -31.17 36.09
N ALA A 1072 38.24 -30.18 36.91
CA ALA A 1072 39.16 -29.16 37.44
C ALA A 1072 39.85 -29.70 38.71
#